data_AF-A0A9D6MWL0-F1
#
_entry.id   AF-A0A9D6MWL0-F1
#
_cell.length_a   1.000
_cell.length_b   1.000
_cell.length_c   1.000
_cell.angle_alpha   90.00
_cell.angle_beta   90.00
_cell.angle_gamma   90.00
#
_symmetry.space_group_name_H-M   'P 1'
#
loop_
_entity.id
_entity.type
_entity.pdbx_description
1 polymer ?
#
loop_
_entity_poly.entity_id
_entity_poly.type
_entity_poly.pdbx_seq_one_letter_code
_entity_poly.pdbx_strand_id
1 'polypeptide(L)'
;MLSISSLPIHGQEAALTVLERGPNHRVIELTQAPTADNPQGKVIRYTELATGMHFWDGTEWKDSDPDYDLNGPTAVAQRTAHKVTLKSNLAEVDSVQVVTPDGLEFRARPLFLAYRDGTNVALVAEVKDCVGEWVAPGVVVYNGAFEGINASVRYTTTQFGFEQDVLLFDQQGLNPVSDYGMNTNTATLECWSEITRAPQARQTSIPMANQEQDVLIQFGTMEIRQGLAFTSTGDGPQVPVFKRYGVVDGKTFLVESVRSRDFWQLLETLPATSEPNPDEARVRKPKTHHSDRELLASLTAKGKRTAGRFKQGTWERKKAVVLDYQLVQTNPTNWTFTAGETFLVSGPTTFSGSTRFEGGSVIKFSKNVSASLSLSGAIVWDAAPYRPVILTARDDDSVGQPLSTGTLSGTYATDALNLTGTGQPALMIQHLRVSYAQTAVRAQYWGSSNPLTIRHAQFVSCSAGVKPQFGTYRVQNVLMTGLAAAFSGYYNATIQAAHLSVNNTPLFHETTYNPSVSTFVVDNSLLNGSSTAGLSYSGTGTTYTYPASSTMFTAVGGGGHYLSKTSALRNTGTATIDTQLKADLQLMTTEPPSVLANDLLVDTDLTPSAQRDTDALDAGAHYVPIDWLVPTLNVAGCALNMRGGVVVAFTGSAGIWPKPGSTLSSEGLPHRMNVIARYSTVQESPASGAAGGGVAATAIYTGNTGVTLATAPAVDCRFTAFFPGYGSYHLFTSDGVGGASFYLTKSVNLRDCQFYGGVLSLGANTASATVTLNNNLVYRGGIVCSGLMAFSMNNHLNWRASLSVTAPAASAWVFKDNIFDACSSVTQTGAALTHDYNGYVNGSVRLTPSAANDRVIASFSYSGLSVGLGPWYHTDATYASGLVDRGSQTWAAAGLAHHTVKTGQVPERLDNSSGSSGQVDIGFHFAAVDTTTGLPLDTDGDGIFDVVEDRNGDGASTPGPGETNYLVSESGQGGSAPLLVYTLLK
;
A
#
# COMPACT_ATOMS: atom_id res chain seq x y z
N MET A 1 -4.46 -13.54 30.50
CA MET A 1 -5.13 -13.36 29.20
C MET A 1 -6.17 -14.47 29.05
N LEU A 2 -7.43 -14.13 28.75
CA LEU A 2 -8.42 -15.13 28.32
C LEU A 2 -7.97 -15.66 26.96
N SER A 3 -7.85 -16.99 26.81
CA SER A 3 -7.76 -17.61 25.49
C SER A 3 -9.07 -17.32 24.76
N ILE A 4 -9.10 -16.32 23.90
CA ILE A 4 -10.28 -16.02 23.09
C ILE A 4 -10.38 -17.13 22.04
N SER A 5 -11.17 -18.16 22.36
CA SER A 5 -11.44 -19.30 21.47
C SER A 5 -12.47 -18.97 20.39
N SER A 6 -13.16 -17.83 20.52
CA SER A 6 -14.20 -17.41 19.59
C SER A 6 -14.32 -15.89 19.47
N LEU A 7 -14.71 -15.40 18.28
CA LEU A 7 -14.98 -13.98 18.02
C LEU A 7 -16.36 -13.82 17.38
N PRO A 8 -17.16 -12.82 17.80
CA PRO A 8 -18.41 -12.51 17.11
C PRO A 8 -18.14 -11.81 15.78
N ILE A 9 -18.68 -12.35 14.69
CA ILE A 9 -18.70 -11.74 13.35
C ILE A 9 -20.10 -11.84 12.78
N HIS A 10 -20.65 -10.71 12.35
CA HIS A 10 -22.06 -10.48 11.97
C HIS A 10 -23.09 -11.13 12.90
N GLY A 11 -22.87 -11.05 14.21
CA GLY A 11 -23.81 -11.61 15.21
C GLY A 11 -23.72 -13.13 15.39
N GLN A 12 -22.71 -13.79 14.82
CA GLN A 12 -22.46 -15.22 14.98
C GLN A 12 -21.08 -15.50 15.57
N GLU A 13 -21.00 -16.53 16.42
CA GLU A 13 -19.75 -16.99 17.03
C GLU A 13 -18.91 -17.74 15.99
N ALA A 14 -17.70 -17.24 15.71
CA ALA A 14 -16.73 -17.90 14.83
C ALA A 14 -15.62 -18.54 15.66
N ALA A 15 -15.30 -19.80 15.36
CA ALA A 15 -14.19 -20.50 16.01
C ALA A 15 -12.87 -19.93 15.49
N LEU A 16 -11.98 -19.53 16.41
CA LEU A 16 -10.68 -18.93 16.08
C LEU A 16 -9.57 -19.97 16.09
N THR A 17 -8.83 -20.08 14.98
CA THR A 17 -7.63 -20.90 14.86
C THR A 17 -6.44 -20.06 14.43
N VAL A 18 -5.31 -20.20 15.12
CA VAL A 18 -4.03 -19.61 14.70
C VAL A 18 -3.28 -20.65 13.88
N LEU A 19 -3.11 -20.39 12.59
CA LEU A 19 -2.46 -21.32 11.65
C LEU A 19 -0.94 -21.20 11.69
N GLU A 20 -0.42 -20.00 11.97
CA GLU A 20 1.01 -19.70 11.98
C GLU A 20 1.30 -18.55 12.95
N ARG A 21 2.48 -18.58 13.58
CA ARG A 21 3.06 -17.47 14.35
C ARG A 21 4.51 -17.23 13.91
N GLY A 22 4.87 -15.96 13.74
CA GLY A 22 6.25 -15.49 13.62
C GLY A 22 6.52 -14.32 14.56
N PRO A 23 7.72 -13.73 14.57
CA PRO A 23 8.08 -12.68 15.56
C PRO A 23 7.16 -11.45 15.52
N ASN A 24 6.62 -11.11 14.35
CA ASN A 24 5.84 -9.88 14.11
C ASN A 24 4.45 -10.15 13.50
N HIS A 25 4.04 -11.42 13.39
CA HIS A 25 2.78 -11.78 12.73
C HIS A 25 2.15 -13.05 13.29
N ARG A 26 0.85 -13.21 13.00
CA ARG A 26 0.15 -14.50 13.02
C ARG A 26 -0.86 -14.58 11.88
N VAL A 27 -1.10 -15.78 11.39
CA VAL A 27 -2.17 -16.06 10.41
C VAL A 27 -3.37 -16.61 11.16
N ILE A 28 -4.52 -15.94 11.02
CA ILE A 28 -5.77 -16.30 11.70
C ILE A 28 -6.75 -16.86 10.68
N GLU A 29 -7.42 -17.93 11.06
CA GLU A 29 -8.61 -18.46 10.42
C GLU A 29 -9.79 -18.41 11.39
N LEU A 30 -10.91 -17.85 10.93
CA LEU A 30 -12.18 -17.84 11.63
C LEU A 30 -13.19 -18.65 10.83
N THR A 31 -13.74 -19.69 11.45
CA THR A 31 -14.71 -20.58 10.79
C THR A 31 -16.09 -20.42 11.43
N GLN A 32 -17.06 -20.01 10.61
CA GLN A 32 -18.47 -19.97 10.96
C GLN A 32 -19.17 -21.23 10.46
N ALA A 33 -20.00 -21.83 11.33
CA ALA A 33 -20.78 -23.01 10.96
C ALA A 33 -21.78 -22.69 9.82
N PRO A 34 -22.13 -23.67 8.97
CA PRO A 34 -23.17 -23.52 7.97
C PRO A 34 -24.50 -23.06 8.56
N THR A 35 -25.20 -22.17 7.86
CA THR A 35 -26.56 -21.70 8.19
C THR A 35 -27.51 -21.94 7.01
N ALA A 36 -28.81 -21.74 7.21
CA ALA A 36 -29.79 -21.81 6.13
C ALA A 36 -29.49 -20.80 4.99
N ASP A 37 -28.93 -19.64 5.34
CA ASP A 37 -28.57 -18.58 4.40
C ASP A 37 -27.13 -18.70 3.86
N ASN A 38 -26.28 -19.52 4.51
CA ASN A 38 -24.93 -19.86 4.07
C ASN A 38 -24.62 -21.35 4.30
N PRO A 39 -25.09 -22.24 3.41
CA PRO A 39 -24.99 -23.69 3.59
C PRO A 39 -23.56 -24.24 3.53
N GLN A 40 -22.56 -23.44 3.15
CA GLN A 40 -21.15 -23.83 3.09
C GLN A 40 -20.34 -23.39 4.33
N GLY A 41 -20.94 -22.61 5.24
CA GLY A 41 -20.19 -21.92 6.30
C GLY A 41 -19.34 -20.76 5.74
N LYS A 42 -18.72 -19.98 6.62
CA LYS A 42 -17.85 -18.85 6.21
C LYS A 42 -16.47 -19.04 6.81
N VAL A 43 -15.45 -19.05 5.95
CA VAL A 43 -14.05 -19.04 6.39
C VAL A 43 -13.49 -17.66 6.11
N ILE A 44 -13.05 -16.98 7.15
CA ILE A 44 -12.35 -15.70 7.08
C ILE A 44 -10.89 -15.95 7.43
N ARG A 45 -9.97 -15.55 6.54
CA ARG A 45 -8.52 -15.67 6.76
C ARG A 45 -7.84 -14.33 6.58
N TYR A 46 -6.98 -13.97 7.52
CA TYR A 46 -6.19 -12.75 7.45
C TYR A 46 -4.85 -12.90 8.19
N THR A 47 -3.89 -12.05 7.83
CA THR A 47 -2.59 -11.97 8.51
C THR A 47 -2.59 -10.77 9.44
N GLU A 48 -2.44 -11.01 10.73
CA GLU A 48 -2.31 -9.95 11.74
C GLU A 48 -0.84 -9.57 11.93
N LEU A 49 -0.57 -8.28 12.03
CA LEU A 49 0.75 -7.67 12.08
C LEU A 49 0.89 -6.71 13.27
N ALA A 50 1.95 -6.89 14.04
CA ALA A 50 2.46 -5.94 15.02
C ALA A 50 3.94 -6.23 15.28
N THR A 51 4.78 -5.20 15.39
CA THR A 51 6.20 -5.39 15.72
C THR A 51 6.32 -6.00 17.12
N GLY A 52 7.21 -6.98 17.27
CA GLY A 52 7.53 -7.61 18.56
C GLY A 52 6.36 -8.38 19.18
N MET A 53 5.36 -8.77 18.39
CA MET A 53 4.15 -9.44 18.83
C MET A 53 4.43 -10.74 19.59
N HIS A 54 5.48 -11.46 19.21
CA HIS A 54 5.87 -12.70 19.86
C HIS A 54 7.35 -12.72 20.25
N PHE A 55 7.66 -13.49 21.29
CA PHE A 55 9.03 -13.87 21.64
C PHE A 55 9.21 -15.39 21.50
N TRP A 56 10.43 -15.81 21.18
CA TRP A 56 10.80 -17.22 21.15
C TRP A 56 11.15 -17.68 22.56
N ASP A 57 10.48 -18.73 23.07
CA ASP A 57 10.73 -19.25 24.41
C ASP A 57 11.76 -20.39 24.45
N GLY A 58 12.34 -20.74 23.29
CA GLY A 58 13.23 -21.88 23.11
C GLY A 58 12.58 -23.02 22.31
N THR A 59 11.26 -23.07 22.25
CA THR A 59 10.48 -24.14 21.62
C THR A 59 9.39 -23.66 20.67
N GLU A 60 8.70 -22.57 21.01
CA GLU A 60 7.62 -22.00 20.22
C GLU A 60 7.55 -20.47 20.35
N TRP A 61 6.80 -19.83 19.45
CA TRP A 61 6.50 -18.41 19.53
C TRP A 61 5.34 -18.17 20.51
N LYS A 62 5.59 -17.36 21.55
CA LYS A 62 4.59 -16.96 22.56
C LYS A 62 4.30 -15.47 22.50
N ASP A 63 3.09 -15.08 22.91
CA ASP A 63 2.70 -13.66 23.00
C ASP A 63 3.67 -12.89 23.90
N SER A 64 4.12 -11.73 23.42
CA SER A 64 5.03 -10.87 24.16
C SER A 64 4.37 -10.26 25.40
N ASP A 65 5.14 -10.16 26.48
CA ASP A 65 4.78 -9.48 27.73
C ASP A 65 5.96 -8.59 28.16
N PRO A 66 5.84 -7.26 28.11
CA PRO A 66 6.92 -6.34 28.41
C PRO A 66 7.18 -6.13 29.91
N ASP A 67 6.40 -6.77 30.80
CA ASP A 67 6.56 -6.56 32.22
C ASP A 67 7.89 -7.10 32.77
N TYR A 68 8.32 -6.53 33.89
CA TYR A 68 9.58 -6.85 34.55
C TYR A 68 9.38 -7.91 35.64
N ASP A 69 10.19 -8.96 35.58
CA ASP A 69 10.42 -9.83 36.73
C ASP A 69 11.41 -9.14 37.68
N LEU A 70 10.98 -8.82 38.90
CA LEU A 70 11.81 -8.13 39.90
C LEU A 70 12.72 -9.14 40.63
N ASN A 71 14.02 -9.11 40.30
CA ASN A 71 15.02 -10.04 40.82
C ASN A 71 16.06 -9.30 41.68
N GLY A 72 15.71 -8.97 42.92
CA GLY A 72 16.63 -8.31 43.87
C GLY A 72 17.03 -6.90 43.42
N PRO A 73 18.29 -6.64 43.01
CA PRO A 73 18.76 -5.34 42.55
C PRO A 73 18.45 -5.05 41.07
N THR A 74 17.76 -5.95 40.36
CA THR A 74 17.46 -5.78 38.92
C THR A 74 15.99 -6.01 38.59
N ALA A 75 15.46 -5.24 37.65
CA ALA A 75 14.17 -5.46 37.01
C ALA A 75 14.44 -5.97 35.58
N VAL A 76 13.87 -7.12 35.22
CA VAL A 76 14.24 -7.82 33.99
C VAL A 76 13.01 -8.14 33.14
N ALA A 77 12.90 -7.54 31.95
CA ALA A 77 11.88 -7.87 30.97
C ALA A 77 12.44 -8.96 30.05
N GLN A 78 11.97 -10.20 30.21
CA GLN A 78 12.44 -11.35 29.45
C GLN A 78 11.42 -11.95 28.49
N ARG A 79 10.17 -11.48 28.50
CA ARG A 79 9.07 -12.04 27.69
C ARG A 79 8.76 -11.20 26.45
N THR A 80 9.72 -10.45 25.93
CA THR A 80 9.67 -9.71 24.65
C THR A 80 10.79 -10.17 23.72
N ALA A 81 10.75 -9.85 22.42
CA ALA A 81 11.81 -10.29 21.50
C ALA A 81 13.17 -9.61 21.80
N HIS A 82 13.17 -8.34 22.21
CA HIS A 82 14.32 -7.71 22.85
C HIS A 82 14.26 -7.95 24.36
N LYS A 83 15.38 -7.90 25.09
CA LYS A 83 15.39 -8.10 26.56
C LYS A 83 15.93 -6.85 27.23
N VAL A 84 15.33 -6.44 28.34
CA VAL A 84 15.75 -5.24 29.08
C VAL A 84 16.10 -5.61 30.51
N THR A 85 17.22 -5.12 31.01
CA THR A 85 17.61 -5.20 32.42
C THR A 85 17.89 -3.79 32.95
N LEU A 86 17.17 -3.41 33.99
CA LEU A 86 17.37 -2.14 34.71
C LEU A 86 17.91 -2.43 36.10
N LYS A 87 18.93 -1.68 36.53
CA LYS A 87 19.44 -1.76 37.91
C LYS A 87 18.62 -0.89 38.84
N SER A 88 18.51 -1.31 40.10
CA SER A 88 17.72 -0.59 41.10
C SER A 88 18.22 0.82 41.36
N ASN A 89 19.51 1.13 41.16
CA ASN A 89 20.06 2.48 41.25
C ASN A 89 20.51 3.01 39.88
N LEU A 90 19.91 4.12 39.43
CA LEU A 90 20.17 4.73 38.12
C LEU A 90 21.62 5.19 37.94
N ALA A 91 22.26 5.62 39.04
CA ALA A 91 23.62 6.15 39.01
C ALA A 91 24.68 5.05 38.80
N GLU A 92 24.32 3.76 38.91
CA GLU A 92 25.25 2.65 38.69
C GLU A 92 25.84 2.61 37.27
N VAL A 93 27.02 2.00 37.12
CA VAL A 93 27.55 1.65 35.79
C VAL A 93 26.63 0.60 35.20
N ASP A 94 26.31 0.71 33.90
CA ASP A 94 25.38 -0.18 33.20
C ASP A 94 24.02 -0.28 33.90
N SER A 95 23.46 0.87 34.32
CA SER A 95 22.13 0.90 34.94
C SER A 95 21.02 0.51 33.96
N VAL A 96 21.30 0.62 32.66
CA VAL A 96 20.45 0.14 31.56
C VAL A 96 21.22 -0.86 30.73
N GLN A 97 20.63 -2.03 30.48
CA GLN A 97 21.11 -3.02 29.53
C GLN A 97 19.95 -3.45 28.63
N VAL A 98 20.19 -3.46 27.32
CA VAL A 98 19.28 -3.97 26.31
C VAL A 98 20.00 -5.06 25.50
N VAL A 99 19.33 -6.19 25.31
CA VAL A 99 19.72 -7.23 24.36
C VAL A 99 18.75 -7.18 23.19
N THR A 100 19.26 -6.94 21.98
CA THR A 100 18.44 -6.84 20.76
C THR A 100 17.89 -8.22 20.36
N PRO A 101 16.84 -8.29 19.52
CA PRO A 101 16.31 -9.56 19.04
C PRO A 101 17.34 -10.49 18.35
N ASP A 102 18.38 -9.90 17.75
CA ASP A 102 19.52 -10.59 17.14
C ASP A 102 20.67 -10.90 18.13
N GLY A 103 20.46 -10.70 19.43
CA GLY A 103 21.38 -11.10 20.49
C GLY A 103 22.55 -10.14 20.76
N LEU A 104 22.54 -8.93 20.18
CA LEU A 104 23.55 -7.91 20.43
C LEU A 104 23.23 -7.11 21.69
N GLU A 105 24.27 -6.55 22.33
CA GLU A 105 24.14 -5.99 23.67
C GLU A 105 24.53 -4.51 23.72
N PHE A 106 23.60 -3.68 24.22
CA PHE A 106 23.76 -2.27 24.49
C PHE A 106 23.67 -1.99 26.00
N ARG A 107 24.66 -1.32 26.56
CA ARG A 107 24.74 -0.93 27.98
C ARG A 107 24.98 0.56 28.10
N ALA A 108 24.16 1.21 28.91
CA ALA A 108 24.16 2.65 29.06
C ALA A 108 23.90 3.09 30.49
N ARG A 109 24.16 4.37 30.74
CA ARG A 109 23.65 5.12 31.89
C ARG A 109 23.47 6.60 31.51
N PRO A 110 22.39 7.26 31.93
CA PRO A 110 22.32 8.72 31.86
C PRO A 110 23.32 9.31 32.88
N LEU A 111 23.98 10.40 32.51
CA LEU A 111 24.98 11.06 33.36
C LEU A 111 24.57 12.46 33.81
N PHE A 112 24.19 13.34 32.89
CA PHE A 112 23.89 14.74 33.19
C PHE A 112 23.10 15.43 32.08
N LEU A 113 22.54 16.58 32.42
CA LEU A 113 22.00 17.58 31.48
C LEU A 113 22.99 18.74 31.32
N ALA A 114 23.13 19.28 30.12
CA ALA A 114 24.01 20.41 29.81
C ALA A 114 23.40 21.35 28.77
N TYR A 115 23.79 22.63 28.79
CA TYR A 115 23.56 23.54 27.66
C TYR A 115 24.76 23.56 26.73
N ARG A 116 24.51 23.75 25.43
CA ARG A 116 25.53 23.95 24.40
C ARG A 116 25.20 25.13 23.52
N ASP A 117 26.21 25.94 23.17
CA ASP A 117 26.15 26.95 22.11
C ASP A 117 27.51 26.97 21.38
N GLY A 118 27.58 26.34 20.21
CA GLY A 118 28.85 26.08 19.52
C GLY A 118 29.82 25.25 20.38
N THR A 119 30.98 25.82 20.70
CA THR A 119 31.99 25.20 21.58
C THR A 119 31.73 25.44 23.07
N ASN A 120 30.84 26.38 23.41
CA ASN A 120 30.53 26.68 24.80
C ASN A 120 29.57 25.64 25.35
N VAL A 121 29.89 25.07 26.52
CA VAL A 121 29.07 24.05 27.18
C VAL A 121 28.96 24.31 28.68
N ALA A 122 27.80 24.09 29.27
CA ALA A 122 27.56 24.35 30.69
C ALA A 122 26.75 23.22 31.35
N LEU A 123 27.23 22.74 32.50
CA LEU A 123 26.57 21.67 33.25
C LEU A 123 25.31 22.19 33.96
N VAL A 124 24.16 21.58 33.68
CA VAL A 124 22.89 21.94 34.31
C VAL A 124 22.65 21.10 35.57
N ALA A 125 22.61 19.77 35.42
CA ALA A 125 22.35 18.85 36.53
C ALA A 125 22.99 17.48 36.31
N GLU A 126 23.53 16.86 37.36
CA GLU A 126 24.10 15.52 37.32
C GLU A 126 23.13 14.48 37.89
N VAL A 127 23.12 13.26 37.33
CA VAL A 127 22.37 12.13 37.89
C VAL A 127 22.91 11.78 39.28
N LYS A 128 22.02 11.64 40.26
CA LYS A 128 22.35 11.24 41.65
C LYS A 128 21.86 9.83 41.96
N ASP A 129 22.26 9.31 43.12
CA ASP A 129 21.72 8.07 43.65
C ASP A 129 20.20 8.19 43.83
N CYS A 130 19.46 7.34 43.11
CA CYS A 130 18.01 7.23 43.22
C CYS A 130 17.61 5.78 42.96
N VAL A 131 16.60 5.30 43.69
CA VAL A 131 16.12 3.91 43.57
C VAL A 131 14.90 3.87 42.66
N GLY A 132 14.90 2.94 41.70
CA GLY A 132 13.79 2.74 40.79
C GLY A 132 12.55 2.13 41.46
N GLU A 133 11.39 2.62 41.04
CA GLU A 133 10.07 2.13 41.44
C GLU A 133 9.39 1.48 40.24
N TRP A 134 8.89 0.26 40.40
CA TRP A 134 8.01 -0.38 39.43
C TRP A 134 6.58 0.14 39.66
N VAL A 135 6.01 0.84 38.67
CA VAL A 135 4.78 1.62 38.85
C VAL A 135 3.63 1.16 37.96
N ALA A 136 3.94 0.41 36.90
CA ALA A 136 2.98 -0.24 36.02
C ALA A 136 3.71 -1.34 35.22
N PRO A 137 2.98 -2.29 34.59
CA PRO A 137 3.60 -3.26 33.70
C PRO A 137 4.52 -2.61 32.67
N GLY A 138 5.78 -3.03 32.64
CA GLY A 138 6.79 -2.50 31.73
C GLY A 138 7.30 -1.08 32.05
N VAL A 139 6.90 -0.46 33.17
CA VAL A 139 7.28 0.92 33.53
C VAL A 139 8.02 0.99 34.86
N VAL A 140 9.23 1.56 34.81
CA VAL A 140 10.05 1.88 35.99
C VAL A 140 10.33 3.37 36.04
N VAL A 141 10.18 4.00 37.21
CA VAL A 141 10.47 5.43 37.42
C VAL A 141 11.54 5.60 38.48
N TYR A 142 12.54 6.42 38.17
CA TYR A 142 13.59 6.87 39.07
C TYR A 142 13.29 8.31 39.52
N ASN A 143 12.70 8.43 40.72
CA ASN A 143 12.23 9.69 41.25
C ASN A 143 13.36 10.62 41.68
N GLY A 144 13.28 11.88 41.27
CA GLY A 144 14.29 12.89 41.61
C GLY A 144 15.68 12.44 41.16
N ALA A 145 15.82 12.07 39.89
CA ALA A 145 17.02 11.46 39.34
C ALA A 145 18.22 12.42 39.25
N PHE A 146 17.98 13.74 39.29
CA PHE A 146 19.00 14.77 39.08
C PHE A 146 19.26 15.62 40.32
N GLU A 147 20.49 16.14 40.45
CA GLU A 147 20.86 17.12 41.48
C GLU A 147 20.41 18.53 41.11
N GLY A 148 19.78 19.24 42.05
CA GLY A 148 19.50 20.67 41.94
C GLY A 148 18.31 21.03 41.05
N ILE A 149 17.65 20.06 40.40
CA ILE A 149 16.44 20.27 39.60
C ILE A 149 15.37 19.24 39.96
N ASN A 150 14.10 19.61 39.79
CA ASN A 150 12.97 18.70 39.97
C ASN A 150 12.71 17.89 38.70
N ALA A 151 13.50 16.83 38.51
CA ALA A 151 13.40 15.94 37.36
C ALA A 151 13.52 14.46 37.72
N SER A 152 12.77 13.62 37.01
CA SER A 152 12.80 12.15 37.12
C SER A 152 13.21 11.51 35.80
N VAL A 153 13.65 10.25 35.84
CA VAL A 153 13.83 9.42 34.64
C VAL A 153 12.83 8.28 34.65
N ARG A 154 12.08 8.11 33.57
CA ARG A 154 11.16 6.98 33.38
C ARG A 154 11.68 6.10 32.25
N TYR A 155 11.65 4.79 32.46
CA TYR A 155 11.87 3.80 31.42
C TYR A 155 10.59 3.03 31.14
N THR A 156 10.27 2.90 29.86
CA THR A 156 9.11 2.14 29.37
C THR A 156 9.61 1.05 28.45
N THR A 157 9.34 -0.21 28.78
CA THR A 157 9.49 -1.34 27.85
C THR A 157 8.12 -1.66 27.28
N THR A 158 8.05 -1.82 25.96
CA THR A 158 6.86 -2.29 25.24
C THR A 158 7.20 -3.57 24.50
N GLN A 159 6.23 -4.19 23.82
CA GLN A 159 6.52 -5.36 22.99
C GLN A 159 7.50 -5.05 21.83
N PHE A 160 7.50 -3.80 21.33
CA PHE A 160 8.22 -3.39 20.11
C PHE A 160 9.41 -2.46 20.36
N GLY A 161 9.64 -2.01 21.59
CA GLY A 161 10.74 -1.10 21.88
C GLY A 161 10.96 -0.80 23.36
N PHE A 162 11.95 0.06 23.60
CA PHE A 162 12.40 0.52 24.90
C PHE A 162 12.61 2.04 24.84
N GLU A 163 12.10 2.77 25.82
CA GLU A 163 12.07 4.23 25.83
C GLU A 163 12.69 4.77 27.13
N GLN A 164 13.42 5.87 27.01
CA GLN A 164 13.89 6.67 28.14
C GLN A 164 13.26 8.06 28.05
N ASP A 165 12.59 8.46 29.12
CA ASP A 165 12.03 9.80 29.29
C ASP A 165 12.73 10.54 30.42
N VAL A 166 13.26 11.74 30.14
CA VAL A 166 13.61 12.71 31.18
C VAL A 166 12.41 13.61 31.40
N LEU A 167 11.86 13.60 32.62
CA LEU A 167 10.64 14.32 33.02
C LEU A 167 11.02 15.53 33.88
N LEU A 168 10.79 16.76 33.40
CA LEU A 168 11.01 17.99 34.15
C LEU A 168 9.67 18.56 34.63
N PHE A 169 9.48 18.72 35.94
CA PHE A 169 8.18 19.07 36.53
C PHE A 169 7.99 20.57 36.75
N ASP A 170 9.07 21.33 36.81
CA ASP A 170 9.06 22.78 36.98
C ASP A 170 10.37 23.40 36.44
N GLN A 171 10.52 24.71 36.62
CA GLN A 171 11.69 25.49 36.22
C GLN A 171 12.75 25.61 37.32
N GLN A 172 12.53 25.00 38.50
CA GLN A 172 13.40 25.18 39.66
C GLN A 172 14.79 24.62 39.38
N GLY A 173 15.80 25.47 39.57
CA GLY A 173 17.22 25.12 39.34
C GLY A 173 17.66 25.16 37.87
N LEU A 174 16.76 25.46 36.93
CA LEU A 174 17.09 25.69 35.52
C LEU A 174 17.27 27.19 35.27
N ASN A 175 18.52 27.64 35.11
CA ASN A 175 18.76 29.01 34.63
C ASN A 175 18.57 29.07 33.10
N PRO A 176 18.01 30.15 32.54
CA PRO A 176 17.98 30.35 31.10
C PRO A 176 19.40 30.44 30.52
N VAL A 177 19.56 30.07 29.24
CA VAL A 177 20.88 30.01 28.59
C VAL A 177 21.61 31.36 28.55
N SER A 178 20.87 32.47 28.61
CA SER A 178 21.42 33.83 28.71
C SER A 178 22.29 34.03 29.95
N ASP A 179 21.96 33.36 31.05
CA ASP A 179 22.69 33.48 32.32
C ASP A 179 24.07 32.81 32.26
N TYR A 180 24.27 31.91 31.28
CA TYR A 180 25.55 31.30 30.94
C TYR A 180 26.31 32.07 29.84
N GLY A 181 25.77 33.20 29.39
CA GLY A 181 26.33 34.00 28.29
C GLY A 181 26.14 33.37 26.91
N MET A 182 25.17 32.47 26.74
CA MET A 182 24.89 31.78 25.48
C MET A 182 23.74 32.42 24.70
N ASN A 183 23.71 32.23 23.37
CA ASN A 183 22.68 32.76 22.50
C ASN A 183 21.42 31.89 22.52
N THR A 184 20.29 32.47 22.89
CA THR A 184 18.99 31.79 23.01
C THR A 184 18.49 31.14 21.72
N ASN A 185 18.89 31.64 20.54
CA ASN A 185 18.43 31.12 19.26
C ASN A 185 19.26 29.95 18.73
N THR A 186 20.51 29.81 19.18
CA THR A 186 21.44 28.76 18.71
C THR A 186 21.75 27.73 19.79
N ALA A 187 21.52 28.05 21.06
CA ALA A 187 21.80 27.15 22.16
C ALA A 187 20.82 25.96 22.20
N THR A 188 21.31 24.82 22.68
CA THR A 188 20.53 23.59 22.88
C THR A 188 20.65 23.08 24.32
N LEU A 189 19.59 22.44 24.82
CA LEU A 189 19.65 21.58 26.01
C LEU A 189 20.01 20.16 25.56
N GLU A 190 21.04 19.58 26.17
CA GLU A 190 21.57 18.25 25.88
C GLU A 190 21.41 17.30 27.07
N CYS A 191 20.93 16.07 26.81
CA CYS A 191 21.00 14.94 27.73
C CYS A 191 22.15 14.01 27.32
N TRP A 192 23.09 13.76 28.23
CA TRP A 192 24.27 12.96 27.97
C TRP A 192 24.17 11.58 28.65
N SER A 193 24.20 10.53 27.83
CA SER A 193 24.24 9.13 28.27
C SER A 193 25.56 8.48 27.88
N GLU A 194 26.27 7.89 28.84
CA GLU A 194 27.49 7.13 28.59
C GLU A 194 27.15 5.72 28.14
N ILE A 195 27.76 5.29 27.05
CA ILE A 195 27.60 3.98 26.45
C ILE A 195 28.87 3.19 26.74
N THR A 196 28.77 2.25 27.68
CA THR A 196 29.91 1.45 28.18
C THR A 196 30.14 0.22 27.32
N ARG A 197 29.09 -0.26 26.64
CA ARG A 197 29.15 -1.36 25.68
C ARG A 197 28.04 -1.17 24.65
N ALA A 198 28.37 -1.31 23.37
CA ALA A 198 27.41 -1.39 22.28
C ALA A 198 28.00 -2.22 21.15
N PRO A 199 27.18 -2.85 20.29
CA PRO A 199 27.68 -3.34 19.02
C PRO A 199 28.13 -2.16 18.14
N GLN A 200 28.81 -2.45 17.04
CA GLN A 200 29.16 -1.42 16.07
C GLN A 200 27.88 -0.75 15.56
N ALA A 201 27.73 0.54 15.87
CA ALA A 201 26.57 1.31 15.45
C ALA A 201 26.66 1.66 13.97
N ARG A 202 25.57 1.44 13.23
CA ARG A 202 25.39 2.07 11.92
C ARG A 202 24.74 3.43 12.14
N GLN A 203 25.46 4.50 11.80
CA GLN A 203 24.96 5.86 11.86
C GLN A 203 24.57 6.32 10.46
N THR A 204 23.34 6.80 10.31
CA THR A 204 22.88 7.42 9.06
C THR A 204 22.62 8.89 9.31
N SER A 205 23.46 9.76 8.74
CA SER A 205 23.28 11.20 8.83
C SER A 205 21.99 11.62 8.14
N ILE A 206 21.21 12.44 8.83
CA ILE A 206 20.00 13.03 8.29
C ILE A 206 20.36 14.42 7.74
N PRO A 207 20.23 14.69 6.43
CA PRO A 207 20.49 16.01 5.88
C PRO A 207 19.43 17.00 6.39
N MET A 208 19.85 18.07 7.05
CA MET A 208 18.94 19.12 7.54
C MET A 208 19.29 20.49 6.95
N ALA A 209 18.27 21.32 6.74
CA ALA A 209 18.47 22.74 6.45
C ALA A 209 19.10 23.43 7.68
N ASN A 210 20.02 24.38 7.47
CA ASN A 210 20.64 25.21 8.52
C ASN A 210 21.68 24.54 9.44
N GLN A 211 22.45 23.56 8.94
CA GLN A 211 23.62 22.97 9.64
C GLN A 211 23.33 22.19 10.93
N GLU A 212 22.06 21.87 11.23
CA GLU A 212 21.73 20.91 12.29
C GLU A 212 22.18 19.50 11.89
N GLN A 213 22.75 18.77 12.86
CA GLN A 213 23.18 17.39 12.67
C GLN A 213 22.27 16.47 13.47
N ASP A 214 21.61 15.56 12.78
CA ASP A 214 20.87 14.46 13.39
C ASP A 214 21.35 13.13 12.77
N VAL A 215 21.31 12.07 13.56
CA VAL A 215 21.69 10.73 13.12
C VAL A 215 20.65 9.70 13.54
N LEU A 216 20.25 8.83 12.62
CA LEU A 216 19.63 7.56 12.98
C LEU A 216 20.74 6.62 13.43
N ILE A 217 20.56 5.98 14.59
CA ILE A 217 21.59 5.11 15.19
C ILE A 217 21.03 3.70 15.29
N GLN A 218 21.58 2.77 14.53
CA GLN A 218 21.13 1.39 14.50
C GLN A 218 22.12 0.46 15.20
N PHE A 219 21.59 -0.33 16.12
CA PHE A 219 22.27 -1.42 16.83
C PHE A 219 21.60 -2.75 16.43
N GLY A 220 22.14 -3.43 15.43
CA GLY A 220 21.54 -4.67 14.91
C GLY A 220 20.10 -4.46 14.44
N THR A 221 19.17 -5.22 15.01
CA THR A 221 17.73 -5.14 14.71
C THR A 221 16.95 -4.11 15.56
N MET A 222 17.64 -3.17 16.20
CA MET A 222 17.00 -2.04 16.88
C MET A 222 17.62 -0.70 16.44
N GLU A 223 16.80 0.35 16.44
CA GLU A 223 17.18 1.68 15.97
C GLU A 223 16.71 2.76 16.94
N ILE A 224 17.60 3.69 17.27
CA ILE A 224 17.26 4.96 17.92
C ILE A 224 16.83 5.93 16.81
N ARG A 225 15.56 6.32 16.85
CA ARG A 225 14.95 7.26 15.91
C ARG A 225 14.96 8.68 16.48
N GLN A 226 14.49 9.63 15.67
CA GLN A 226 14.24 11.00 16.13
C GLN A 226 13.24 10.97 17.30
N GLY A 227 13.62 11.63 18.39
CA GLY A 227 12.75 11.83 19.56
C GLY A 227 11.98 13.14 19.47
N LEU A 228 11.08 13.35 20.42
CA LEU A 228 10.32 14.58 20.59
C LEU A 228 10.42 15.08 22.03
N ALA A 229 10.49 16.40 22.17
CA ALA A 229 10.20 17.07 23.42
C ALA A 229 8.75 17.57 23.38
N PHE A 230 8.00 17.30 24.44
CA PHE A 230 6.57 17.59 24.54
C PHE A 230 6.10 17.65 25.99
N THR A 231 4.90 18.15 26.24
CA THR A 231 4.29 18.13 27.58
C THR A 231 3.62 16.78 27.84
N SER A 232 3.73 16.24 29.06
CA SER A 232 3.16 14.93 29.42
C SER A 232 1.63 14.86 29.32
N THR A 233 0.97 16.03 29.28
CA THR A 233 -0.46 16.21 29.07
C THR A 233 -0.85 16.32 27.59
N GLY A 234 0.11 16.41 26.68
CA GLY A 234 -0.11 16.47 25.24
C GLY A 234 -0.60 17.83 24.71
N ASP A 235 -0.60 18.86 25.55
CA ASP A 235 -0.96 20.23 25.19
C ASP A 235 0.28 21.02 24.74
N GLY A 236 0.20 21.68 23.58
CA GLY A 236 1.28 22.52 23.04
C GLY A 236 2.07 21.88 21.89
N PRO A 237 3.12 22.56 21.39
CA PRO A 237 3.91 22.08 20.27
C PRO A 237 4.75 20.83 20.65
N GLN A 238 5.09 20.01 19.65
CA GLN A 238 6.10 18.96 19.79
C GLN A 238 7.39 19.47 19.12
N VAL A 239 8.53 19.30 19.77
CA VAL A 239 9.82 19.82 19.30
C VAL A 239 10.75 18.65 18.99
N PRO A 240 11.40 18.59 17.81
CA PRO A 240 12.36 17.52 17.49
C PRO A 240 13.52 17.45 18.48
N VAL A 241 13.92 16.22 18.85
CA VAL A 241 15.13 15.93 19.63
C VAL A 241 16.15 15.25 18.73
N PHE A 242 17.24 15.95 18.46
CA PHE A 242 18.33 15.51 17.60
C PHE A 242 19.30 14.61 18.37
N LYS A 243 19.92 13.64 17.68
CA LYS A 243 20.86 12.70 18.28
C LYS A 243 22.28 12.92 17.75
N ARG A 244 23.27 12.72 18.62
CA ARG A 244 24.70 12.60 18.30
C ARG A 244 25.25 11.35 18.99
N TYR A 245 26.07 10.58 18.27
CA TYR A 245 26.71 9.38 18.82
C TYR A 245 28.19 9.30 18.45
N GLY A 246 29.06 9.19 19.44
CA GLY A 246 30.49 9.14 19.17
C GLY A 246 31.38 9.11 20.41
N VAL A 247 32.68 9.09 20.16
CA VAL A 247 33.72 9.05 21.20
C VAL A 247 34.12 10.47 21.61
N VAL A 248 34.12 10.72 22.91
CA VAL A 248 34.62 11.95 23.55
C VAL A 248 35.53 11.53 24.70
N ASP A 249 36.79 12.01 24.70
CA ASP A 249 37.79 11.72 25.74
C ASP A 249 37.93 10.21 26.08
N GLY A 250 37.92 9.36 25.04
CA GLY A 250 38.08 7.91 25.16
C GLY A 250 36.83 7.14 25.63
N LYS A 251 35.69 7.82 25.79
CA LYS A 251 34.39 7.22 26.15
C LYS A 251 33.35 7.46 25.07
N THR A 252 32.39 6.55 24.93
CA THR A 252 31.31 6.68 23.95
C THR A 252 30.08 7.30 24.59
N PHE A 253 29.44 8.24 23.89
CA PHE A 253 28.24 8.93 24.36
C PHE A 253 27.12 8.90 23.32
N LEU A 254 25.89 8.77 23.81
CA LEU A 254 24.67 9.19 23.13
C LEU A 254 24.29 10.56 23.72
N VAL A 255 24.19 11.57 22.86
CA VAL A 255 23.79 12.92 23.23
C VAL A 255 22.49 13.27 22.52
N GLU A 256 21.48 13.64 23.30
CA GLU A 256 20.17 14.02 22.82
C GLU A 256 19.99 15.52 23.00
N SER A 257 19.61 16.24 21.95
CA SER A 257 19.67 17.69 21.92
C SER A 257 18.36 18.31 21.45
N VAL A 258 17.87 19.32 22.17
CA VAL A 258 16.69 20.10 21.80
C VAL A 258 17.05 21.59 21.81
N ARG A 259 16.53 22.37 20.85
CA ARG A 259 16.75 23.82 20.82
C ARG A 259 16.20 24.45 22.10
N SER A 260 17.05 25.24 22.77
CA SER A 260 16.72 25.80 24.08
C SER A 260 15.50 26.70 24.02
N ARG A 261 15.41 27.59 23.02
CA ARG A 261 14.23 28.45 22.82
C ARG A 261 12.92 27.68 22.77
N ASP A 262 12.87 26.64 21.95
CA ASP A 262 11.64 25.88 21.71
C ASP A 262 11.31 25.00 22.92
N PHE A 263 12.33 24.50 23.63
CA PHE A 263 12.16 23.78 24.90
C PHE A 263 11.64 24.67 26.04
N TRP A 264 12.12 25.91 26.15
CA TRP A 264 11.66 26.86 27.16
C TRP A 264 10.18 27.24 26.98
N GLN A 265 9.67 27.29 25.74
CA GLN A 265 8.24 27.46 25.48
C GLN A 265 7.41 26.33 26.09
N LEU A 266 7.94 25.10 26.15
CA LEU A 266 7.28 23.98 26.82
C LEU A 266 7.33 24.14 28.35
N LEU A 267 8.48 24.54 28.89
CA LEU A 267 8.67 24.74 30.34
C LEU A 267 7.78 25.83 30.91
N GLU A 268 7.48 26.88 30.14
CA GLU A 268 6.57 27.96 30.52
C GLU A 268 5.11 27.49 30.70
N THR A 269 4.76 26.30 30.20
CA THR A 269 3.41 25.71 30.37
C THR A 269 3.24 24.94 31.68
N LEU A 270 4.31 24.75 32.45
CA LEU A 270 4.31 24.01 33.71
C LEU A 270 3.72 24.86 34.85
N PRO A 271 3.18 24.23 35.91
CA PRO A 271 2.68 24.96 37.08
C PRO A 271 3.78 25.84 37.71
N ALA A 272 3.39 27.00 38.26
CA ALA A 272 4.32 27.85 39.00
C ALA A 272 4.94 27.08 40.17
N THR A 273 6.25 27.22 40.35
CA THR A 273 7.02 26.60 41.43
C THR A 273 6.40 26.91 42.79
N SER A 274 6.10 25.88 43.61
CA SER A 274 5.88 26.08 45.05
C SER A 274 7.14 26.67 45.70
N GLU A 275 7.01 27.41 46.81
CA GLU A 275 8.16 28.03 47.48
C GLU A 275 9.31 27.01 47.66
N PRO A 276 10.53 27.33 47.21
CA PRO A 276 11.62 26.38 47.15
C PRO A 276 12.07 25.99 48.56
N ASN A 277 12.29 24.70 48.79
CA ASN A 277 12.97 24.22 49.98
C ASN A 277 14.41 24.82 50.01
N PRO A 278 14.88 25.47 51.08
CA PRO A 278 16.19 26.14 51.12
C PRO A 278 17.38 25.23 50.79
N ASP A 279 17.26 23.92 51.07
CA ASP A 279 18.28 22.92 50.74
C ASP A 279 18.27 22.53 49.23
N GLU A 280 17.14 22.68 48.55
CA GLU A 280 16.97 22.45 47.10
C GLU A 280 17.22 23.72 46.26
N ALA A 281 17.25 24.90 46.90
CA ALA A 281 17.52 26.19 46.27
C ALA A 281 19.00 26.46 45.94
N ARG A 282 19.87 25.43 45.98
CA ARG A 282 21.26 25.53 45.53
C ARG A 282 21.30 25.65 43.99
N VAL A 283 21.03 26.84 43.48
CA VAL A 283 21.30 27.21 42.09
C VAL A 283 22.81 27.01 41.86
N ARG A 284 23.18 26.06 40.99
CA ARG A 284 24.56 25.95 40.52
C ARG A 284 24.90 27.29 39.87
N LYS A 285 25.96 27.95 40.35
CA LYS A 285 26.42 29.20 39.73
C LYS A 285 26.69 28.93 38.25
N PRO A 286 26.13 29.72 37.32
CA PRO A 286 26.37 29.53 35.90
C PRO A 286 27.87 29.48 35.62
N LYS A 287 28.35 28.35 35.09
CA LYS A 287 29.74 28.17 34.71
C LYS A 287 29.80 27.53 33.33
N THR A 288 30.48 28.21 32.43
CA THR A 288 30.67 27.78 31.04
C THR A 288 32.07 27.21 30.88
N HIS A 289 32.17 26.15 30.08
CA HIS A 289 33.39 25.48 29.63
C HIS A 289 33.49 25.60 28.11
N HIS A 290 34.68 25.39 27.54
CA HIS A 290 34.93 25.58 26.10
C HIS A 290 35.22 24.28 25.34
N SER A 291 35.10 23.13 26.01
CA SER A 291 35.15 21.81 25.37
C SER A 291 34.40 20.75 26.17
N ASP A 292 33.98 19.69 25.47
CA ASP A 292 33.33 18.54 26.11
C ASP A 292 34.28 17.85 27.13
N ARG A 293 35.60 17.86 26.86
CA ARG A 293 36.61 17.33 27.79
C ARG A 293 36.66 18.12 29.10
N GLU A 294 36.64 19.44 29.04
CA GLU A 294 36.60 20.30 30.23
C GLU A 294 35.32 20.10 31.04
N LEU A 295 34.18 19.93 30.36
CA LEU A 295 32.90 19.63 30.99
C LEU A 295 32.95 18.28 31.71
N LEU A 296 33.42 17.22 31.03
CA LEU A 296 33.53 15.88 31.60
C LEU A 296 34.49 15.84 32.81
N ALA A 297 35.58 16.60 32.77
CA ALA A 297 36.52 16.73 33.89
C ALA A 297 35.92 17.49 35.10
N SER A 298 34.85 18.26 34.89
CA SER A 298 34.16 19.00 35.96
C SER A 298 33.14 18.18 36.74
N LEU A 299 32.78 16.99 36.25
CA LEU A 299 31.81 16.11 36.90
C LEU A 299 32.31 15.66 38.26
N THR A 300 31.39 15.52 39.22
CA THR A 300 31.75 15.21 40.59
C THR A 300 32.12 13.72 40.71
N ALA A 301 33.29 13.40 41.27
CA ALA A 301 33.64 12.01 41.59
C ALA A 301 32.77 11.50 42.76
N LYS A 302 31.67 10.80 42.44
CA LYS A 302 30.72 10.32 43.46
C LYS A 302 31.21 9.04 44.16
N GLY A 303 30.99 8.97 45.48
CA GLY A 303 31.32 7.84 46.37
C GLY A 303 30.49 6.57 46.13
N LYS A 304 30.61 5.58 47.03
CA LYS A 304 30.01 4.23 46.88
C LYS A 304 28.53 4.29 46.48
N ARG A 305 28.22 3.76 45.31
CA ARG A 305 26.86 3.58 44.78
C ARG A 305 26.26 2.34 45.41
N THR A 306 25.24 2.51 46.24
CA THR A 306 24.64 1.38 46.95
C THR A 306 23.51 0.79 46.13
N ALA A 307 23.61 -0.50 45.81
CA ALA A 307 22.51 -1.25 45.18
C ALA A 307 21.34 -1.37 46.16
N GLY A 308 20.15 -0.99 45.73
CA GLY A 308 18.89 -1.16 46.46
C GLY A 308 18.08 -2.37 45.96
N ARG A 309 16.82 -2.48 46.41
CA ARG A 309 15.80 -3.33 45.79
C ARG A 309 14.76 -2.44 45.13
N PHE A 310 14.23 -2.87 44.00
CA PHE A 310 13.05 -2.21 43.41
C PHE A 310 11.89 -2.21 44.41
N LYS A 311 11.19 -1.09 44.46
CA LYS A 311 9.95 -0.96 45.25
C LYS A 311 8.77 -0.94 44.29
N GLN A 312 7.64 -1.49 44.73
CA GLN A 312 6.37 -1.19 44.09
C GLN A 312 5.99 0.24 44.47
N GLY A 313 5.74 1.08 43.46
CA GLY A 313 5.39 2.49 43.64
C GLY A 313 4.01 2.81 43.08
N THR A 314 3.43 3.91 43.55
CA THR A 314 2.26 4.55 42.93
C THR A 314 2.74 5.84 42.26
N TRP A 315 2.71 5.88 40.93
CA TRP A 315 3.11 7.07 40.17
C TRP A 315 1.93 7.99 39.90
N GLU A 316 1.98 9.21 40.42
CA GLU A 316 1.02 10.26 40.08
C GLU A 316 1.46 10.97 38.80
N ARG A 317 0.60 10.99 37.77
CA ARG A 317 0.87 11.72 36.52
C ARG A 317 0.81 13.23 36.78
N LYS A 318 1.97 13.84 37.02
CA LYS A 318 2.13 15.31 37.04
C LYS A 318 2.40 15.84 35.63
N LYS A 319 1.97 17.08 35.37
CA LYS A 319 2.36 17.80 34.16
C LYS A 319 3.88 17.98 34.16
N ALA A 320 4.54 17.60 33.08
CA ALA A 320 5.99 17.64 32.94
C ALA A 320 6.36 17.93 31.49
N VAL A 321 7.54 18.52 31.25
CA VAL A 321 8.16 18.50 29.92
C VAL A 321 9.00 17.23 29.82
N VAL A 322 8.79 16.50 28.74
CA VAL A 322 9.45 15.25 28.42
C VAL A 322 10.54 15.52 27.40
N LEU A 323 11.73 14.95 27.61
CA LEU A 323 12.77 14.78 26.59
C LEU A 323 12.96 13.28 26.41
N ASP A 324 12.66 12.76 25.20
CA ASP A 324 12.68 11.32 24.94
C ASP A 324 13.69 10.85 23.88
N TYR A 325 14.08 9.58 24.01
CA TYR A 325 14.38 8.74 22.86
C TYR A 325 13.69 7.39 22.98
N GLN A 326 13.47 6.81 21.81
CA GLN A 326 12.91 5.48 21.67
C GLN A 326 13.88 4.61 20.89
N LEU A 327 14.24 3.46 21.47
CA LEU A 327 14.91 2.37 20.79
C LEU A 327 13.83 1.40 20.32
N VAL A 328 13.56 1.38 19.01
CA VAL A 328 12.48 0.56 18.42
C VAL A 328 13.05 -0.59 17.61
N GLN A 329 12.33 -1.71 17.61
CA GLN A 329 12.68 -2.83 16.75
C GLN A 329 12.49 -2.47 15.28
N THR A 330 13.48 -2.85 14.48
CA THR A 330 13.45 -2.80 13.02
C THR A 330 13.21 -4.22 12.51
N ASN A 331 12.32 -4.40 11.54
CA ASN A 331 12.15 -5.70 10.87
C ASN A 331 12.89 -5.69 9.51
N PRO A 332 14.12 -6.22 9.41
CA PRO A 332 14.87 -6.24 8.16
C PRO A 332 14.34 -7.25 7.14
N THR A 333 13.36 -8.07 7.53
CA THR A 333 12.76 -9.07 6.64
C THR A 333 11.98 -8.38 5.53
N ASN A 334 12.16 -8.86 4.29
CA ASN A 334 11.34 -8.43 3.18
C ASN A 334 9.89 -8.82 3.42
N TRP A 335 8.96 -7.94 3.06
CA TRP A 335 7.53 -8.16 3.22
C TRP A 335 6.78 -7.88 1.92
N THR A 336 5.77 -8.67 1.62
CA THR A 336 4.85 -8.41 0.50
C THR A 336 3.43 -8.33 1.04
N PHE A 337 2.80 -7.18 0.87
CA PHE A 337 1.35 -7.05 0.98
C PHE A 337 0.73 -7.62 -0.29
N THR A 338 0.42 -8.91 -0.21
CA THR A 338 -0.14 -9.70 -1.30
C THR A 338 -1.52 -9.20 -1.70
N ALA A 339 -1.77 -9.06 -3.00
CA ALA A 339 -3.09 -8.70 -3.49
C ALA A 339 -4.10 -9.83 -3.26
N GLY A 340 -5.30 -9.48 -2.79
CA GLY A 340 -6.36 -10.43 -2.43
C GLY A 340 -6.31 -10.98 -1.02
N GLU A 341 -5.21 -10.80 -0.30
CA GLU A 341 -5.15 -11.04 1.14
C GLU A 341 -5.61 -9.82 1.91
N THR A 342 -6.11 -10.06 3.12
CA THR A 342 -6.40 -9.00 4.09
C THR A 342 -5.37 -9.04 5.20
N PHE A 343 -4.76 -7.90 5.47
CA PHE A 343 -3.81 -7.72 6.58
C PHE A 343 -4.46 -6.87 7.66
N LEU A 344 -4.25 -7.23 8.93
CA LEU A 344 -4.67 -6.43 10.08
C LEU A 344 -3.45 -5.91 10.82
N VAL A 345 -3.20 -4.61 10.77
CA VAL A 345 -2.24 -3.92 11.63
C VAL A 345 -2.90 -3.71 13.00
N SER A 346 -2.50 -4.50 13.99
CA SER A 346 -3.08 -4.48 15.35
C SER A 346 -2.25 -3.69 16.37
N GLY A 347 -1.12 -3.12 15.94
CA GLY A 347 -0.29 -2.21 16.72
C GLY A 347 0.78 -1.56 15.83
N PRO A 348 1.74 -0.82 16.39
CA PRO A 348 2.87 -0.30 15.63
C PRO A 348 3.59 -1.43 14.88
N THR A 349 3.71 -1.27 13.56
CA THR A 349 4.35 -2.24 12.67
C THR A 349 5.43 -1.52 11.87
N THR A 350 6.65 -2.06 11.92
CA THR A 350 7.81 -1.46 11.24
C THR A 350 8.43 -2.47 10.29
N PHE A 351 8.68 -2.06 9.04
CA PHE A 351 9.49 -2.80 8.08
C PHE A 351 10.68 -1.94 7.62
N SER A 352 11.88 -2.50 7.76
CA SER A 352 13.15 -1.91 7.32
C SER A 352 13.82 -2.71 6.20
N GLY A 353 13.29 -3.89 5.87
CA GLY A 353 13.60 -4.61 4.64
C GLY A 353 12.84 -4.08 3.43
N SER A 354 12.95 -4.76 2.29
CA SER A 354 12.16 -4.41 1.10
C SER A 354 10.68 -4.72 1.34
N THR A 355 9.82 -3.72 1.21
CA THR A 355 8.36 -3.86 1.35
C THR A 355 7.69 -3.66 0.00
N ARG A 356 6.99 -4.67 -0.48
CA ARG A 356 6.24 -4.64 -1.75
C ARG A 356 4.75 -4.53 -1.48
N PHE A 357 4.08 -3.59 -2.15
CA PHE A 357 2.63 -3.48 -2.19
C PHE A 357 2.14 -3.89 -3.57
N GLU A 358 1.43 -5.02 -3.65
CA GLU A 358 0.78 -5.41 -4.89
C GLU A 358 -0.54 -4.67 -5.07
N GLY A 359 -0.86 -4.26 -6.30
CA GLY A 359 -2.13 -3.63 -6.59
C GLY A 359 -3.32 -4.51 -6.21
N GLY A 360 -4.24 -3.97 -5.41
CA GLY A 360 -5.39 -4.70 -4.87
C GLY A 360 -5.18 -5.28 -3.46
N SER A 361 -4.05 -5.03 -2.80
CA SER A 361 -3.86 -5.40 -1.39
C SER A 361 -4.75 -4.57 -0.46
N VAL A 362 -5.30 -5.20 0.59
CA VAL A 362 -6.12 -4.54 1.61
C VAL A 362 -5.45 -4.64 2.99
N ILE A 363 -5.15 -3.49 3.57
CA ILE A 363 -4.56 -3.36 4.91
C ILE A 363 -5.57 -2.65 5.81
N LYS A 364 -5.90 -3.29 6.94
CA LYS A 364 -6.85 -2.79 7.92
C LYS A 364 -6.15 -2.43 9.22
N PHE A 365 -6.65 -1.45 9.94
CA PHE A 365 -6.06 -0.99 11.22
C PHE A 365 -7.01 -1.21 12.39
N SER A 366 -6.47 -1.63 13.53
CA SER A 366 -7.22 -1.71 14.79
C SER A 366 -7.29 -0.35 15.49
N LYS A 367 -8.45 -0.05 16.07
CA LYS A 367 -8.72 1.20 16.79
C LYS A 367 -8.07 1.22 18.18
N ASN A 368 -7.64 2.40 18.63
CA ASN A 368 -7.14 2.67 20.00
C ASN A 368 -5.91 1.87 20.45
N VAL A 369 -5.08 1.40 19.51
CA VAL A 369 -3.87 0.58 19.80
C VAL A 369 -2.62 1.17 19.15
N SER A 370 -2.65 2.45 18.78
CA SER A 370 -1.57 3.15 18.06
C SER A 370 -1.11 2.41 16.79
N ALA A 371 -2.05 1.74 16.11
CA ALA A 371 -1.79 0.99 14.89
C ALA A 371 -1.17 1.92 13.83
N SER A 372 -0.02 1.53 13.30
CA SER A 372 0.69 2.30 12.28
C SER A 372 1.60 1.41 11.44
N LEU A 373 1.81 1.78 10.18
CA LEU A 373 2.73 1.08 9.28
C LEU A 373 3.91 1.99 8.93
N SER A 374 5.05 1.72 9.56
CA SER A 374 6.29 2.48 9.39
C SER A 374 7.25 1.75 8.44
N LEU A 375 7.68 2.43 7.38
CA LEU A 375 8.55 1.89 6.35
C LEU A 375 9.84 2.71 6.27
N SER A 376 10.98 2.05 6.47
CA SER A 376 12.31 2.65 6.35
C SER A 376 13.24 1.91 5.38
N GLY A 377 12.81 0.75 4.85
CA GLY A 377 13.51 0.02 3.79
C GLY A 377 13.02 0.37 2.39
N ALA A 378 13.53 -0.33 1.38
CA ALA A 378 13.11 -0.14 -0.02
C ALA A 378 11.61 -0.41 -0.17
N ILE A 379 10.91 0.42 -0.96
CA ILE A 379 9.47 0.28 -1.21
C ILE A 379 9.25 -0.02 -2.69
N VAL A 380 8.54 -1.11 -2.97
CA VAL A 380 8.09 -1.49 -4.32
C VAL A 380 6.58 -1.33 -4.36
N TRP A 381 6.07 -0.61 -5.37
CA TRP A 381 4.67 -0.18 -5.43
C TRP A 381 4.03 -0.54 -6.77
N ASP A 382 3.16 -1.56 -6.79
CA ASP A 382 2.58 -2.10 -8.01
C ASP A 382 1.08 -1.82 -8.16
N ALA A 383 0.58 -0.79 -7.46
CA ALA A 383 -0.78 -0.34 -7.63
C ALA A 383 -0.99 0.26 -9.03
N ALA A 384 -2.17 0.04 -9.59
CA ALA A 384 -2.53 0.44 -10.95
C ALA A 384 -4.02 0.84 -11.00
N PRO A 385 -4.50 1.45 -12.10
CA PRO A 385 -5.93 1.68 -12.31
C PRO A 385 -6.74 0.39 -12.05
N TYR A 386 -7.89 0.54 -11.39
CA TYR A 386 -8.79 -0.56 -10.97
C TYR A 386 -8.19 -1.57 -9.96
N ARG A 387 -6.94 -1.40 -9.53
CA ARG A 387 -6.27 -2.22 -8.50
C ARG A 387 -5.56 -1.34 -7.47
N PRO A 388 -6.30 -0.49 -6.75
CA PRO A 388 -5.69 0.39 -5.76
C PRO A 388 -5.15 -0.42 -4.57
N VAL A 389 -4.16 0.15 -3.87
CA VAL A 389 -3.79 -0.29 -2.53
C VAL A 389 -4.70 0.43 -1.54
N ILE A 390 -5.38 -0.34 -0.67
CA ILE A 390 -6.41 0.20 0.23
C ILE A 390 -5.98 0.03 1.68
N LEU A 391 -5.96 1.14 2.42
CA LEU A 391 -5.69 1.22 3.85
C LEU A 391 -6.95 1.74 4.54
N THR A 392 -7.57 0.96 5.43
CA THR A 392 -8.87 1.31 6.03
C THR A 392 -9.02 0.79 7.47
N ALA A 393 -10.16 1.07 8.10
CA ALA A 393 -10.53 0.54 9.39
C ALA A 393 -10.77 -0.98 9.36
N ARG A 394 -10.47 -1.68 10.46
CA ARG A 394 -10.88 -3.08 10.66
C ARG A 394 -12.39 -3.32 10.51
N ASP A 395 -13.18 -2.28 10.80
CA ASP A 395 -14.64 -2.27 10.76
C ASP A 395 -15.21 -1.91 9.37
N ASP A 396 -14.35 -1.73 8.36
CA ASP A 396 -14.78 -1.50 6.98
C ASP A 396 -15.01 -2.83 6.27
N ASP A 397 -16.26 -3.27 6.18
CA ASP A 397 -16.65 -4.52 5.52
C ASP A 397 -16.84 -4.39 4.00
N SER A 398 -16.61 -3.20 3.42
CA SER A 398 -16.80 -2.98 1.98
C SER A 398 -15.66 -3.51 1.12
N VAL A 399 -14.49 -3.75 1.74
CA VAL A 399 -13.25 -4.19 1.09
C VAL A 399 -12.53 -5.24 1.93
N GLY A 400 -11.86 -6.19 1.26
CA GLY A 400 -11.18 -7.30 1.92
C GLY A 400 -12.13 -8.18 2.75
N GLN A 401 -11.55 -8.94 3.67
CA GLN A 401 -12.30 -9.81 4.59
C GLN A 401 -12.99 -8.97 5.68
N PRO A 402 -14.25 -9.26 6.04
CA PRO A 402 -14.91 -8.60 7.17
C PRO A 402 -14.34 -9.13 8.49
N LEU A 403 -13.68 -8.25 9.26
CA LEU A 403 -12.89 -8.65 10.44
C LEU A 403 -13.63 -8.39 11.77
N SER A 404 -14.71 -7.61 11.74
CA SER A 404 -15.51 -7.27 12.93
C SER A 404 -16.91 -6.82 12.55
N THR A 405 -17.74 -6.54 13.56
CA THR A 405 -19.09 -5.95 13.42
C THR A 405 -19.17 -4.51 13.93
N GLY A 406 -18.03 -3.87 14.17
CA GLY A 406 -18.01 -2.52 14.71
C GLY A 406 -18.59 -1.53 13.71
N THR A 407 -19.19 -0.45 14.20
CA THR A 407 -19.64 0.65 13.33
C THR A 407 -18.45 1.57 13.03
N LEU A 408 -18.21 1.83 11.74
CA LEU A 408 -17.22 2.80 11.27
C LEU A 408 -17.40 4.16 11.96
N SER A 409 -16.43 4.54 12.77
CA SER A 409 -16.44 5.81 13.51
C SER A 409 -15.04 6.23 13.94
N GLY A 410 -14.75 7.53 13.88
CA GLY A 410 -13.45 8.07 14.28
C GLY A 410 -12.28 7.53 13.45
N THR A 411 -11.10 7.47 14.06
CA THR A 411 -9.86 7.01 13.42
C THR A 411 -9.38 5.67 13.99
N TYR A 412 -8.67 4.90 13.17
CA TYR A 412 -8.16 3.56 13.49
C TYR A 412 -6.64 3.51 13.45
N ALA A 413 -6.02 4.07 12.41
CA ALA A 413 -4.56 4.22 12.35
C ALA A 413 -4.12 5.54 12.99
N THR A 414 -2.98 5.56 13.70
CA THR A 414 -2.27 6.80 14.02
C THR A 414 -1.66 7.40 12.76
N ASP A 415 -0.80 6.63 12.09
CA ASP A 415 -0.28 6.94 10.76
C ASP A 415 -0.54 5.71 9.88
N ALA A 416 -1.38 5.83 8.85
CA ALA A 416 -1.68 4.70 7.97
C ALA A 416 -0.44 4.31 7.15
N LEU A 417 0.32 5.29 6.66
CA LEU A 417 1.69 5.12 6.17
C LEU A 417 2.62 6.13 6.84
N ASN A 418 3.72 5.66 7.41
CA ASN A 418 4.81 6.47 7.94
C ASN A 418 6.10 6.16 7.17
N LEU A 419 6.50 7.07 6.28
CA LEU A 419 7.56 6.86 5.29
C LEU A 419 8.81 7.69 5.60
N THR A 420 9.97 7.03 5.67
CA THR A 420 11.26 7.70 5.89
C THR A 420 12.10 7.67 4.61
N GLY A 421 12.44 8.85 4.08
CA GLY A 421 13.19 9.03 2.84
C GLY A 421 14.72 8.96 2.98
N THR A 422 15.25 8.81 4.19
CA THR A 422 16.69 8.76 4.44
C THR A 422 17.35 7.61 3.66
N GLY A 423 18.20 7.94 2.69
CA GLY A 423 18.88 6.96 1.85
C GLY A 423 17.99 6.28 0.80
N GLN A 424 16.76 6.75 0.59
CA GLN A 424 15.84 6.22 -0.42
C GLN A 424 16.00 6.96 -1.76
N PRO A 425 15.83 6.27 -2.90
CA PRO A 425 15.65 6.95 -4.20
C PRO A 425 14.31 7.68 -4.23
N ALA A 426 14.07 8.50 -5.25
CA ALA A 426 12.73 9.05 -5.50
C ALA A 426 11.68 7.91 -5.51
N LEU A 427 10.56 8.12 -4.82
CA LEU A 427 9.48 7.13 -4.72
C LEU A 427 8.18 7.73 -5.24
N MET A 428 7.47 6.98 -6.07
CA MET A 428 6.09 7.27 -6.45
C MET A 428 5.18 6.21 -5.83
N ILE A 429 4.26 6.65 -4.98
CA ILE A 429 3.12 5.83 -4.54
C ILE A 429 1.88 6.34 -5.28
N GLN A 430 1.21 5.45 -5.99
CA GLN A 430 0.07 5.80 -6.84
C GLN A 430 -1.15 4.90 -6.65
N HIS A 431 -2.35 5.34 -7.02
CA HIS A 431 -3.58 4.55 -6.85
C HIS A 431 -3.77 4.06 -5.39
N LEU A 432 -3.55 4.98 -4.45
CA LEU A 432 -3.68 4.73 -3.01
C LEU A 432 -5.04 5.21 -2.51
N ARG A 433 -5.75 4.38 -1.76
CA ARG A 433 -6.90 4.82 -0.96
C ARG A 433 -6.60 4.67 0.52
N VAL A 434 -6.78 5.73 1.28
CA VAL A 434 -6.70 5.71 2.75
C VAL A 434 -8.00 6.24 3.34
N SER A 435 -8.56 5.51 4.30
CA SER A 435 -9.72 5.96 5.05
C SER A 435 -9.60 5.70 6.55
N TYR A 436 -10.27 6.53 7.34
CA TYR A 436 -10.37 6.39 8.80
C TYR A 436 -8.99 6.37 9.52
N ALA A 437 -8.01 7.13 9.04
CA ALA A 437 -6.71 7.30 9.69
C ALA A 437 -6.63 8.66 10.40
N GLN A 438 -5.87 8.76 11.49
CA GLN A 438 -5.52 10.07 12.05
C GLN A 438 -4.61 10.82 11.07
N THR A 439 -3.56 10.19 10.55
CA THR A 439 -2.81 10.70 9.40
C THR A 439 -2.82 9.67 8.27
N ALA A 440 -3.23 10.06 7.06
CA ALA A 440 -3.18 9.14 5.93
C ALA A 440 -1.74 8.83 5.50
N VAL A 441 -0.92 9.86 5.27
CA VAL A 441 0.51 9.70 4.95
C VAL A 441 1.35 10.66 5.78
N ARG A 442 2.16 10.13 6.68
CA ARG A 442 3.28 10.83 7.30
C ARG A 442 4.54 10.54 6.49
N ALA A 443 5.29 11.56 6.12
CA ALA A 443 6.52 11.37 5.37
C ALA A 443 7.60 12.39 5.79
N GLN A 444 8.83 11.91 5.91
CA GLN A 444 9.97 12.69 6.40
C GLN A 444 11.25 12.39 5.60
N TYR A 445 12.12 13.39 5.42
CA TYR A 445 13.48 13.25 4.86
C TYR A 445 13.57 12.89 3.37
N TRP A 446 12.59 13.30 2.57
CA TRP A 446 12.61 13.11 1.11
C TRP A 446 13.30 14.30 0.43
N GLY A 447 14.57 14.17 0.05
CA GLY A 447 15.33 15.28 -0.53
C GLY A 447 14.79 15.79 -1.87
N SER A 448 15.17 17.00 -2.29
CA SER A 448 14.72 17.58 -3.56
C SER A 448 15.14 16.78 -4.79
N SER A 449 16.27 16.07 -4.74
CA SER A 449 16.71 15.14 -5.80
C SER A 449 16.00 13.78 -5.75
N ASN A 450 15.42 13.40 -4.60
CA ASN A 450 14.72 12.14 -4.37
C ASN A 450 13.37 12.41 -3.69
N PRO A 451 12.42 13.08 -4.37
CA PRO A 451 11.15 13.46 -3.76
C PRO A 451 10.24 12.24 -3.55
N LEU A 452 9.31 12.36 -2.60
CA LEU A 452 8.13 11.48 -2.53
C LEU A 452 7.03 12.06 -3.41
N THR A 453 6.51 11.26 -4.33
CA THR A 453 5.33 11.59 -5.14
C THR A 453 4.15 10.71 -4.73
N ILE A 454 3.07 11.35 -4.27
CA ILE A 454 1.78 10.74 -4.02
C ILE A 454 0.89 11.09 -5.21
N ARG A 455 0.50 10.09 -6.02
CA ARG A 455 -0.24 10.30 -7.27
C ARG A 455 -1.56 9.52 -7.33
N HIS A 456 -2.61 10.05 -7.95
CA HIS A 456 -3.87 9.33 -8.17
C HIS A 456 -4.44 8.71 -6.88
N ALA A 457 -4.48 9.50 -5.79
CA ALA A 457 -4.81 9.01 -4.46
C ALA A 457 -6.13 9.58 -3.92
N GLN A 458 -6.75 8.85 -3.00
CA GLN A 458 -8.01 9.22 -2.35
C GLN A 458 -7.88 9.09 -0.84
N PHE A 459 -8.00 10.20 -0.11
CA PHE A 459 -8.02 10.24 1.35
C PHE A 459 -9.42 10.64 1.82
N VAL A 460 -10.06 9.75 2.58
CA VAL A 460 -11.48 9.86 2.96
C VAL A 460 -11.64 9.72 4.46
N SER A 461 -12.36 10.61 5.13
CA SER A 461 -12.68 10.49 6.56
C SER A 461 -11.45 10.29 7.46
N CYS A 462 -10.33 10.92 7.11
CA CYS A 462 -9.11 10.94 7.95
C CYS A 462 -9.09 12.20 8.82
N SER A 463 -8.30 12.27 9.90
CA SER A 463 -8.10 13.57 10.56
C SER A 463 -7.18 14.45 9.71
N ALA A 464 -6.08 13.91 9.20
CA ALA A 464 -5.12 14.60 8.36
C ALA A 464 -4.79 13.81 7.09
N GLY A 465 -4.57 14.53 5.98
CA GLY A 465 -4.16 13.94 4.70
C GLY A 465 -2.67 13.63 4.69
N VAL A 466 -1.84 14.65 4.47
CA VAL A 466 -0.38 14.49 4.41
C VAL A 466 0.29 15.27 5.53
N LYS A 467 1.24 14.62 6.23
CA LYS A 467 2.15 15.24 7.20
C LYS A 467 3.59 15.20 6.66
N PRO A 468 4.00 16.20 5.84
CA PRO A 468 5.32 16.26 5.22
C PRO A 468 6.33 17.02 6.09
N GLN A 469 7.52 16.45 6.34
CA GLN A 469 8.58 17.14 7.09
C GLN A 469 9.95 16.98 6.42
N PHE A 470 10.79 18.01 6.48
CA PHE A 470 12.20 17.94 6.03
C PHE A 470 12.39 17.37 4.62
N GLY A 471 11.81 17.98 3.59
CA GLY A 471 11.90 17.41 2.24
C GLY A 471 11.01 18.02 1.17
N THR A 472 10.94 17.37 0.01
CA THR A 472 10.11 17.72 -1.14
C THR A 472 9.07 16.63 -1.40
N TYR A 473 7.81 17.06 -1.49
CA TYR A 473 6.65 16.20 -1.58
C TYR A 473 5.76 16.67 -2.74
N ARG A 474 5.50 15.76 -3.68
CA ARG A 474 4.57 16.00 -4.80
C ARG A 474 3.24 15.34 -4.50
N VAL A 475 2.15 16.09 -4.58
CA VAL A 475 0.78 15.62 -4.35
C VAL A 475 -0.02 15.87 -5.62
N GLN A 476 -0.18 14.83 -6.44
CA GLN A 476 -0.59 14.96 -7.83
C GLN A 476 -1.86 14.18 -8.13
N ASN A 477 -2.92 14.84 -8.59
CA ASN A 477 -4.23 14.23 -8.79
C ASN A 477 -4.70 13.47 -7.53
N VAL A 478 -4.97 14.21 -6.46
CA VAL A 478 -5.36 13.64 -5.16
C VAL A 478 -6.70 14.21 -4.72
N LEU A 479 -7.61 13.34 -4.29
CA LEU A 479 -8.87 13.71 -3.67
C LEU A 479 -8.74 13.59 -2.15
N MET A 480 -8.99 14.67 -1.42
CA MET A 480 -9.05 14.70 0.04
C MET A 480 -10.44 15.17 0.48
N THR A 481 -11.22 14.28 1.10
CA THR A 481 -12.61 14.58 1.46
C THR A 481 -13.02 14.10 2.84
N GLY A 482 -13.70 14.97 3.59
CA GLY A 482 -14.13 14.68 4.97
C GLY A 482 -12.97 14.63 5.95
N LEU A 483 -11.95 15.47 5.78
CA LEU A 483 -10.80 15.55 6.68
C LEU A 483 -10.96 16.66 7.73
N ALA A 484 -10.14 16.67 8.78
CA ALA A 484 -9.98 17.87 9.62
C ALA A 484 -9.01 18.87 8.97
N ALA A 485 -7.86 18.39 8.44
CA ALA A 485 -6.90 19.18 7.68
C ALA A 485 -6.32 18.41 6.49
N ALA A 486 -6.15 19.06 5.33
CA ALA A 486 -5.52 18.41 4.16
C ALA A 486 -4.00 18.20 4.39
N PHE A 487 -3.31 19.22 4.90
CA PHE A 487 -1.90 19.14 5.32
C PHE A 487 -1.74 19.45 6.80
N SER A 488 -1.11 18.56 7.57
CA SER A 488 -0.92 18.77 9.01
C SER A 488 0.55 18.67 9.42
N GLY A 489 0.94 19.36 10.50
CA GLY A 489 2.24 19.19 11.17
C GLY A 489 3.46 19.36 10.27
N TYR A 490 3.34 20.12 9.18
CA TYR A 490 4.40 20.31 8.20
C TYR A 490 5.53 21.19 8.76
N TYR A 491 6.77 20.86 8.42
CA TYR A 491 7.97 21.55 8.91
C TYR A 491 9.16 21.36 7.97
N ASN A 492 9.83 22.46 7.56
CA ASN A 492 10.92 22.42 6.56
C ASN A 492 10.56 21.60 5.30
N ALA A 493 9.33 21.76 4.81
CA ALA A 493 8.80 20.98 3.69
C ALA A 493 8.55 21.86 2.47
N THR A 494 8.85 21.34 1.29
CA THR A 494 8.41 21.87 -0.01
C THR A 494 7.29 20.98 -0.53
N ILE A 495 6.06 21.50 -0.53
CA ILE A 495 4.88 20.80 -1.01
C ILE A 495 4.54 21.33 -2.42
N GLN A 496 4.49 20.44 -3.39
CA GLN A 496 4.13 20.71 -4.78
C GLN A 496 2.84 19.96 -5.10
N ALA A 497 1.71 20.64 -5.01
CA ALA A 497 0.40 20.08 -5.29
C ALA A 497 -0.08 20.46 -6.70
N ALA A 498 -0.58 19.49 -7.45
CA ALA A 498 -1.22 19.72 -8.75
C ALA A 498 -2.46 18.85 -8.89
N HIS A 499 -3.58 19.39 -9.37
CA HIS A 499 -4.84 18.63 -9.50
C HIS A 499 -5.32 18.06 -8.15
N LEU A 500 -5.17 18.83 -7.07
CA LEU A 500 -5.67 18.47 -5.75
C LEU A 500 -7.12 18.93 -5.61
N SER A 501 -8.03 18.03 -5.22
CA SER A 501 -9.39 18.38 -4.80
C SER A 501 -9.53 18.19 -3.30
N VAL A 502 -9.66 19.29 -2.55
CA VAL A 502 -10.00 19.28 -1.12
C VAL A 502 -11.46 19.65 -0.97
N ASN A 503 -12.25 18.77 -0.37
CA ASN A 503 -13.68 18.98 -0.15
C ASN A 503 -14.09 18.58 1.28
N ASN A 504 -15.13 19.20 1.84
CA ASN A 504 -15.62 18.89 3.19
C ASN A 504 -14.49 18.79 4.24
N THR A 505 -13.49 19.67 4.12
CA THR A 505 -12.28 19.68 4.95
C THR A 505 -12.05 21.11 5.40
N PRO A 506 -12.30 21.47 6.66
CA PRO A 506 -12.37 22.87 7.09
C PRO A 506 -11.03 23.59 7.03
N LEU A 507 -9.91 22.87 7.14
CA LEU A 507 -8.57 23.44 7.07
C LEU A 507 -7.80 22.90 5.86
N PHE A 508 -7.30 23.78 5.01
CA PHE A 508 -6.33 23.37 3.99
C PHE A 508 -5.02 22.93 4.66
N HIS A 509 -4.63 23.61 5.73
CA HIS A 509 -3.41 23.32 6.44
C HIS A 509 -3.55 23.57 7.95
N GLU A 510 -2.74 22.89 8.74
CA GLU A 510 -2.57 23.11 10.17
C GLU A 510 -1.14 22.76 10.58
N THR A 511 -0.46 23.62 11.33
CA THR A 511 0.86 23.28 11.89
C THR A 511 1.11 24.05 13.18
N THR A 512 1.76 23.38 14.13
CA THR A 512 2.29 24.01 15.36
C THR A 512 3.70 24.55 15.15
N TYR A 513 4.35 24.22 14.03
CA TYR A 513 5.67 24.73 13.65
C TYR A 513 5.55 26.08 12.93
N ASN A 514 6.67 26.81 12.81
CA ASN A 514 6.69 28.05 12.03
C ASN A 514 6.32 27.76 10.55
N PRO A 515 5.18 28.23 10.04
CA PRO A 515 4.76 27.90 8.68
C PRO A 515 5.68 28.51 7.61
N SER A 516 6.38 29.61 7.91
CA SER A 516 7.26 30.30 6.96
C SER A 516 8.53 29.53 6.57
N VAL A 517 8.87 28.45 7.27
CA VAL A 517 9.99 27.58 6.88
C VAL A 517 9.58 26.49 5.88
N SER A 518 8.30 26.42 5.49
CA SER A 518 7.80 25.51 4.47
C SER A 518 7.27 26.29 3.27
N THR A 519 7.26 25.65 2.11
CA THR A 519 6.81 26.26 0.85
C THR A 519 5.68 25.43 0.26
N PHE A 520 4.63 26.11 -0.18
CA PHE A 520 3.52 25.51 -0.92
C PHE A 520 3.50 26.07 -2.35
N VAL A 521 3.53 25.17 -3.33
CA VAL A 521 3.23 25.42 -4.73
C VAL A 521 1.98 24.62 -5.06
N VAL A 522 0.90 25.29 -5.46
CA VAL A 522 -0.42 24.67 -5.70
C VAL A 522 -0.95 25.12 -7.05
N ASP A 523 -1.09 24.17 -7.96
CA ASP A 523 -1.51 24.39 -9.35
C ASP A 523 -2.78 23.57 -9.69
N ASN A 524 -3.64 24.09 -10.56
CA ASN A 524 -4.82 23.39 -11.09
C ASN A 524 -5.68 22.70 -10.02
N SER A 525 -5.84 23.32 -8.85
CA SER A 525 -6.39 22.66 -7.67
C SER A 525 -7.67 23.33 -7.19
N LEU A 526 -8.50 22.56 -6.50
CA LEU A 526 -9.77 22.98 -5.94
C LEU A 526 -9.75 22.85 -4.41
N LEU A 527 -10.01 23.95 -3.71
CA LEU A 527 -10.17 24.03 -2.27
C LEU A 527 -11.62 24.43 -1.94
N ASN A 528 -12.49 23.44 -1.76
CA ASN A 528 -13.90 23.66 -1.45
C ASN A 528 -14.17 23.58 0.06
N GLY A 529 -14.54 24.71 0.66
CA GLY A 529 -14.84 24.78 2.09
C GLY A 529 -13.62 24.72 3.00
N SER A 530 -12.42 25.00 2.48
CA SER A 530 -11.15 24.90 3.21
C SER A 530 -10.52 26.26 3.46
N SER A 531 -10.26 26.58 4.73
CA SER A 531 -9.53 27.79 5.12
C SER A 531 -8.04 27.68 4.78
N THR A 532 -7.49 28.74 4.19
CA THR A 532 -6.06 28.95 3.92
C THR A 532 -5.46 30.06 4.78
N ALA A 533 -6.16 30.48 5.83
CA ALA A 533 -5.77 31.60 6.68
C ALA A 533 -4.39 31.35 7.34
N GLY A 534 -3.49 32.33 7.21
CA GLY A 534 -2.14 32.24 7.78
C GLY A 534 -1.12 31.49 6.92
N LEU A 535 -1.49 31.03 5.72
CA LEU A 535 -0.58 30.44 4.74
C LEU A 535 -0.42 31.32 3.51
N SER A 536 0.82 31.48 3.06
CA SER A 536 1.13 31.94 1.71
C SER A 536 1.50 30.73 0.87
N TYR A 537 0.82 30.55 -0.27
CA TYR A 537 1.19 29.58 -1.30
C TYR A 537 1.36 30.29 -2.64
N SER A 538 2.11 29.66 -3.53
CA SER A 538 2.41 30.15 -4.88
C SER A 538 1.95 29.12 -5.92
N GLY A 539 2.06 29.45 -7.21
CA GLY A 539 1.65 28.58 -8.31
C GLY A 539 1.69 29.34 -9.64
N THR A 540 1.80 28.60 -10.74
CA THR A 540 1.66 29.13 -12.10
C THR A 540 0.27 28.84 -12.69
N GLY A 541 -0.46 27.89 -12.10
CA GLY A 541 -1.81 27.48 -12.46
C GLY A 541 -2.90 28.09 -11.60
N THR A 542 -4.14 27.87 -12.01
CA THR A 542 -5.34 28.37 -11.34
C THR A 542 -5.72 27.47 -10.16
N THR A 543 -5.55 27.99 -8.94
CA THR A 543 -6.11 27.38 -7.72
C THR A 543 -7.41 28.07 -7.38
N TYR A 544 -8.48 27.29 -7.24
CA TYR A 544 -9.83 27.78 -7.00
C TYR A 544 -10.25 27.52 -5.57
N THR A 545 -10.69 28.57 -4.86
CA THR A 545 -11.21 28.46 -3.50
C THR A 545 -12.69 28.82 -3.48
N TYR A 546 -13.52 27.93 -2.95
CA TYR A 546 -14.97 28.12 -2.84
C TYR A 546 -15.46 27.91 -1.40
N PRO A 547 -16.59 28.53 -1.01
CA PRO A 547 -17.25 28.20 0.24
C PRO A 547 -17.87 26.80 0.18
N ALA A 548 -17.99 26.12 1.31
CA ALA A 548 -18.47 24.73 1.41
C ALA A 548 -19.86 24.47 0.77
N SER A 549 -20.68 25.52 0.57
CA SER A 549 -22.01 25.44 -0.04
C SER A 549 -22.02 25.37 -1.57
N SER A 550 -20.87 25.39 -2.26
CA SER A 550 -20.84 25.38 -3.73
C SER A 550 -21.22 24.03 -4.34
N THR A 551 -21.99 24.07 -5.43
CA THR A 551 -22.51 22.88 -6.14
C THR A 551 -21.71 22.57 -7.42
N MET A 552 -20.38 22.44 -7.33
CA MET A 552 -19.55 22.13 -8.51
C MET A 552 -19.54 20.64 -8.86
N PHE A 553 -19.92 19.77 -7.91
CA PHE A 553 -19.85 18.33 -8.08
C PHE A 553 -21.19 17.69 -8.43
N THR A 554 -21.13 16.57 -9.15
CA THR A 554 -22.26 15.66 -9.42
C THR A 554 -21.90 14.28 -8.93
N ALA A 555 -22.74 13.69 -8.07
CA ALA A 555 -22.51 12.36 -7.53
C ALA A 555 -23.19 11.29 -8.40
N VAL A 556 -22.47 10.21 -8.73
CA VAL A 556 -23.01 9.03 -9.42
C VAL A 556 -22.31 7.77 -8.90
N GLY A 557 -23.08 6.75 -8.51
CA GLY A 557 -22.53 5.56 -7.86
C GLY A 557 -21.90 5.89 -6.51
N GLY A 558 -20.68 5.41 -6.28
CA GLY A 558 -19.86 5.79 -5.12
C GLY A 558 -18.99 7.02 -5.32
N GLY A 559 -19.06 7.68 -6.48
CA GLY A 559 -18.23 8.85 -6.81
C GLY A 559 -19.01 10.13 -6.52
N GLY A 560 -18.48 10.95 -5.61
CA GLY A 560 -19.10 12.20 -5.17
C GLY A 560 -18.48 13.47 -5.76
N HIS A 561 -17.34 13.36 -6.46
CA HIS A 561 -16.52 14.52 -6.84
C HIS A 561 -16.28 14.65 -8.35
N TYR A 562 -17.20 14.14 -9.19
CA TYR A 562 -17.20 14.47 -10.61
C TYR A 562 -17.61 15.93 -10.82
N LEU A 563 -16.97 16.64 -11.73
CA LEU A 563 -17.35 18.01 -12.07
C LEU A 563 -18.68 18.02 -12.83
N SER A 564 -19.61 18.90 -12.45
CA SER A 564 -20.84 19.11 -13.21
C SER A 564 -20.52 19.67 -14.61
N LYS A 565 -21.40 19.42 -15.59
CA LYS A 565 -21.23 19.91 -16.98
C LYS A 565 -21.11 21.43 -17.07
N THR A 566 -21.70 22.16 -16.12
CA THR A 566 -21.67 23.63 -16.05
C THR A 566 -20.64 24.14 -15.05
N SER A 567 -19.73 23.28 -14.55
CA SER A 567 -18.72 23.68 -13.60
C SER A 567 -17.77 24.70 -14.23
N ALA A 568 -17.47 25.78 -13.51
CA ALA A 568 -16.49 26.78 -13.93
C ALA A 568 -15.03 26.27 -13.86
N LEU A 569 -14.82 25.03 -13.43
CA LEU A 569 -13.51 24.37 -13.33
C LEU A 569 -13.15 23.58 -14.60
N ARG A 570 -14.06 23.54 -15.58
CA ARG A 570 -13.84 22.86 -16.85
C ARG A 570 -12.86 23.63 -17.72
N ASN A 571 -11.85 22.96 -18.26
CA ASN A 571 -10.89 23.50 -19.22
C ASN A 571 -10.14 24.75 -18.72
N THR A 572 -9.93 24.86 -17.41
CA THR A 572 -9.29 26.04 -16.80
C THR A 572 -7.89 25.80 -16.26
N GLY A 573 -7.44 24.55 -16.21
CA GLY A 573 -6.11 24.17 -15.77
C GLY A 573 -5.02 24.53 -16.78
N THR A 574 -3.82 24.83 -16.30
CA THR A 574 -2.63 25.03 -17.15
C THR A 574 -1.98 23.69 -17.49
N ALA A 575 -1.41 23.59 -18.69
CA ALA A 575 -0.60 22.44 -19.09
C ALA A 575 0.83 22.46 -18.50
N THR A 576 1.21 23.52 -17.76
CA THR A 576 2.55 23.67 -17.16
C THR A 576 2.64 22.89 -15.85
N ILE A 577 2.57 21.56 -15.96
CA ILE A 577 2.66 20.60 -14.86
C ILE A 577 3.66 19.49 -15.23
N ASP A 578 3.83 18.51 -14.36
CA ASP A 578 4.60 17.29 -14.64
C ASP A 578 4.12 16.61 -15.93
N THR A 579 5.04 16.28 -16.84
CA THR A 579 4.69 15.76 -18.19
C THR A 579 4.02 14.40 -18.13
N GLN A 580 4.45 13.53 -17.21
CA GLN A 580 3.81 12.23 -17.01
C GLN A 580 2.41 12.42 -16.42
N LEU A 581 2.25 13.30 -15.41
CA LEU A 581 0.94 13.61 -14.86
C LEU A 581 -0.03 14.11 -15.94
N LYS A 582 0.41 14.99 -16.85
CA LYS A 582 -0.41 15.45 -17.96
C LYS A 582 -0.85 14.28 -18.86
N ALA A 583 0.06 13.40 -19.23
CA ALA A 583 -0.26 12.22 -20.04
C ALA A 583 -1.26 11.29 -19.32
N ASP A 584 -1.08 11.09 -18.01
CA ASP A 584 -1.98 10.29 -17.18
C ASP A 584 -3.39 10.93 -17.15
N LEU A 585 -3.49 12.25 -16.93
CA LEU A 585 -4.77 12.98 -16.86
C LEU A 585 -5.57 12.92 -18.17
N GLN A 586 -4.88 12.91 -19.32
CA GLN A 586 -5.52 12.75 -20.64
C GLN A 586 -6.18 11.39 -20.85
N LEU A 587 -5.88 10.41 -19.99
CA LEU A 587 -6.54 9.10 -19.95
C LEU A 587 -7.58 8.99 -18.81
N MET A 588 -7.73 10.03 -17.99
CA MET A 588 -8.62 10.10 -16.84
C MET A 588 -9.81 11.04 -17.12
N THR A 589 -10.77 11.08 -16.20
CA THR A 589 -11.99 11.87 -16.35
C THR A 589 -12.42 12.56 -15.07
N THR A 590 -13.00 13.73 -15.23
CA THR A 590 -13.78 14.47 -14.22
C THR A 590 -15.28 14.36 -14.50
N GLU A 591 -15.70 13.74 -15.61
CA GLU A 591 -17.11 13.53 -15.96
C GLU A 591 -17.69 12.32 -15.23
N PRO A 592 -18.96 12.40 -14.76
CA PRO A 592 -19.62 11.25 -14.17
C PRO A 592 -19.96 10.19 -15.24
N PRO A 593 -19.95 8.89 -14.86
CA PRO A 593 -20.39 7.83 -15.76
C PRO A 593 -21.87 7.95 -16.13
N SER A 594 -22.23 7.45 -17.31
CA SER A 594 -23.63 7.25 -17.69
C SER A 594 -24.21 6.04 -16.96
N VAL A 595 -25.43 6.15 -16.43
CA VAL A 595 -26.08 5.05 -15.69
C VAL A 595 -27.00 4.25 -16.62
N LEU A 596 -26.78 2.95 -16.72
CA LEU A 596 -27.68 2.01 -17.39
C LEU A 596 -28.38 1.15 -16.34
N ALA A 597 -29.58 1.57 -15.93
CA ALA A 597 -30.35 0.92 -14.87
C ALA A 597 -31.47 0.00 -15.38
N ASN A 598 -31.81 0.05 -16.67
CA ASN A 598 -32.90 -0.73 -17.26
C ASN A 598 -32.36 -1.93 -18.05
N ASP A 599 -33.21 -2.94 -18.22
CA ASP A 599 -32.94 -4.09 -19.06
C ASP A 599 -32.72 -3.67 -20.52
N LEU A 600 -31.78 -4.32 -21.20
CA LEU A 600 -31.59 -4.19 -22.65
C LEU A 600 -32.51 -5.16 -23.37
N LEU A 601 -33.33 -4.62 -24.28
CA LEU A 601 -34.31 -5.36 -25.08
C LEU A 601 -34.02 -5.28 -26.59
N VAL A 602 -32.99 -4.53 -26.98
CA VAL A 602 -32.56 -4.31 -28.36
C VAL A 602 -31.05 -4.34 -28.42
N ASP A 603 -30.53 -4.66 -29.60
CA ASP A 603 -29.09 -4.68 -29.84
C ASP A 603 -28.48 -3.33 -29.47
N THR A 604 -27.46 -3.36 -28.62
CA THR A 604 -26.89 -2.16 -28.00
C THR A 604 -25.37 -2.21 -28.08
N ASP A 605 -24.79 -1.11 -28.56
CA ASP A 605 -23.35 -0.90 -28.58
C ASP A 605 -22.95 0.05 -27.45
N LEU A 606 -22.04 -0.41 -26.58
CA LEU A 606 -21.41 0.42 -25.56
C LEU A 606 -20.02 0.83 -26.02
N THR A 607 -19.83 2.13 -26.17
CA THR A 607 -18.55 2.78 -26.42
C THR A 607 -18.21 3.67 -25.22
N PRO A 608 -16.97 4.21 -25.13
CA PRO A 608 -16.67 5.22 -24.11
C PRO A 608 -17.72 6.35 -24.08
N SER A 609 -18.12 6.77 -22.88
CA SER A 609 -19.18 7.77 -22.68
C SER A 609 -18.79 8.90 -21.74
N ALA A 610 -17.91 8.64 -20.76
CA ALA A 610 -17.35 9.70 -19.92
C ALA A 610 -16.18 10.34 -20.68
N GLN A 611 -16.24 11.65 -20.93
CA GLN A 611 -15.17 12.34 -21.66
C GLN A 611 -13.85 12.25 -20.88
N ARG A 612 -12.80 11.76 -21.54
CA ARG A 612 -11.44 11.82 -21.01
C ARG A 612 -10.90 13.23 -21.27
N ASP A 613 -10.08 13.75 -20.35
CA ASP A 613 -9.60 15.15 -20.36
C ASP A 613 -8.50 15.38 -21.42
N THR A 614 -8.90 15.27 -22.69
CA THR A 614 -8.02 15.34 -23.87
C THR A 614 -7.91 16.75 -24.45
N ASP A 615 -8.77 17.66 -24.00
CA ASP A 615 -8.76 19.08 -24.30
C ASP A 615 -7.86 19.86 -23.31
N ALA A 616 -8.18 21.13 -23.04
CA ALA A 616 -7.48 21.88 -22.02
C ALA A 616 -7.83 21.29 -20.66
N LEU A 617 -6.85 21.11 -19.77
CA LEU A 617 -7.05 20.36 -18.54
C LEU A 617 -8.13 20.97 -17.64
N ASP A 618 -8.94 20.12 -17.02
CA ASP A 618 -9.84 20.48 -15.95
C ASP A 618 -9.07 20.73 -14.64
N ALA A 619 -9.57 21.63 -13.80
CA ALA A 619 -9.01 21.86 -12.46
C ALA A 619 -9.57 20.86 -11.43
N GLY A 620 -8.72 20.45 -10.48
CA GLY A 620 -9.05 19.47 -9.45
C GLY A 620 -8.66 18.04 -9.85
N ALA A 621 -9.07 17.09 -9.01
CA ALA A 621 -8.76 15.67 -9.16
C ALA A 621 -9.64 14.96 -10.19
N HIS A 622 -9.03 14.03 -10.92
CA HIS A 622 -9.64 13.17 -11.93
C HIS A 622 -9.74 11.74 -11.42
N TYR A 623 -10.79 11.05 -11.85
CA TYR A 623 -10.98 9.62 -11.66
C TYR A 623 -10.38 8.83 -12.82
N VAL A 624 -9.92 7.61 -12.51
CA VAL A 624 -9.81 6.55 -13.51
C VAL A 624 -11.21 6.39 -14.13
N PRO A 625 -11.36 6.31 -15.47
CA PRO A 625 -12.68 6.43 -16.07
C PRO A 625 -13.59 5.24 -15.76
N ILE A 626 -14.87 5.53 -15.56
CA ILE A 626 -15.98 4.61 -15.73
C ILE A 626 -16.86 5.24 -16.79
N ASP A 627 -17.15 4.53 -17.88
CA ASP A 627 -18.02 5.04 -18.94
C ASP A 627 -19.48 4.75 -18.63
N TRP A 628 -19.75 3.52 -18.19
CA TRP A 628 -21.09 3.05 -17.88
C TRP A 628 -21.15 2.43 -16.50
N LEU A 629 -22.07 2.91 -15.66
CA LEU A 629 -22.36 2.34 -14.36
C LEU A 629 -23.64 1.51 -14.43
N VAL A 630 -23.56 0.24 -14.06
CA VAL A 630 -24.68 -0.71 -14.09
C VAL A 630 -24.96 -1.26 -12.69
N PRO A 631 -26.21 -1.33 -12.22
CA PRO A 631 -26.53 -2.07 -11.00
C PRO A 631 -26.45 -3.58 -11.27
N THR A 632 -27.42 -4.08 -12.04
CA THR A 632 -27.44 -5.38 -12.72
C THR A 632 -28.02 -5.12 -14.10
N LEU A 633 -27.23 -5.35 -15.15
CA LEU A 633 -27.64 -5.13 -16.53
C LEU A 633 -28.16 -6.43 -17.13
N ASN A 634 -29.47 -6.64 -17.13
CA ASN A 634 -30.06 -7.77 -17.85
C ASN A 634 -30.01 -7.50 -19.37
N VAL A 635 -29.45 -8.42 -20.13
CA VAL A 635 -29.50 -8.39 -21.60
C VAL A 635 -30.51 -9.45 -22.03
N ALA A 636 -31.64 -9.06 -22.64
CA ALA A 636 -32.76 -9.97 -22.86
C ALA A 636 -33.15 -10.07 -24.34
N GLY A 637 -32.78 -11.19 -24.96
CA GLY A 637 -33.13 -11.55 -26.34
C GLY A 637 -32.42 -10.71 -27.41
N CYS A 638 -31.33 -10.01 -27.04
CA CYS A 638 -30.61 -9.09 -27.91
C CYS A 638 -29.07 -9.21 -27.74
N ALA A 639 -28.33 -8.49 -28.58
CA ALA A 639 -26.87 -8.38 -28.50
C ALA A 639 -26.43 -7.18 -27.66
N LEU A 640 -25.44 -7.39 -26.79
CA LEU A 640 -24.67 -6.32 -26.15
C LEU A 640 -23.25 -6.37 -26.70
N ASN A 641 -22.82 -5.31 -27.40
CA ASN A 641 -21.47 -5.20 -27.91
C ASN A 641 -20.70 -4.11 -27.18
N MET A 642 -19.56 -4.43 -26.60
CA MET A 642 -18.64 -3.48 -25.96
C MET A 642 -17.46 -3.22 -26.90
N ARG A 643 -17.15 -1.95 -27.19
CA ARG A 643 -16.11 -1.57 -28.16
C ARG A 643 -15.33 -0.33 -27.71
N GLY A 644 -14.17 -0.12 -28.32
CA GLY A 644 -13.43 1.16 -28.25
C GLY A 644 -12.78 1.46 -26.90
N GLY A 645 -12.48 0.44 -26.10
CA GLY A 645 -11.90 0.62 -24.77
C GLY A 645 -12.91 1.18 -23.77
N VAL A 646 -14.15 0.70 -23.85
CA VAL A 646 -15.24 1.09 -22.95
C VAL A 646 -15.04 0.48 -21.57
N VAL A 647 -15.32 1.26 -20.53
CA VAL A 647 -15.28 0.81 -19.13
C VAL A 647 -16.69 0.68 -18.58
N VAL A 648 -17.09 -0.54 -18.26
CA VAL A 648 -18.37 -0.84 -17.60
C VAL A 648 -18.10 -1.21 -16.15
N ALA A 649 -18.59 -0.42 -15.20
CA ALA A 649 -18.49 -0.74 -13.78
C ALA A 649 -19.84 -1.16 -13.21
N PHE A 650 -19.83 -2.16 -12.32
CA PHE A 650 -21.05 -2.65 -11.70
C PHE A 650 -21.13 -2.35 -10.20
N THR A 651 -22.35 -2.11 -9.70
CA THR A 651 -22.64 -1.83 -8.27
C THR A 651 -23.35 -2.97 -7.54
N GLY A 652 -24.09 -3.83 -8.26
CA GLY A 652 -24.81 -4.98 -7.70
C GLY A 652 -23.94 -6.22 -7.48
N SER A 653 -24.57 -7.33 -7.06
CA SER A 653 -23.92 -8.64 -6.95
C SER A 653 -23.76 -9.35 -8.30
N ALA A 654 -24.56 -9.00 -9.31
CA ALA A 654 -24.42 -9.44 -10.68
C ALA A 654 -24.29 -8.21 -11.57
N GLY A 655 -23.19 -8.11 -12.32
CA GLY A 655 -22.90 -7.01 -13.25
C GLY A 655 -23.72 -7.13 -14.52
N ILE A 656 -23.17 -7.79 -15.54
CA ILE A 656 -23.88 -8.06 -16.80
C ILE A 656 -24.53 -9.45 -16.70
N TRP A 657 -25.83 -9.53 -16.98
CA TRP A 657 -26.58 -10.77 -16.96
C TRP A 657 -27.22 -11.06 -18.32
N PRO A 658 -26.52 -11.81 -19.20
CA PRO A 658 -27.11 -12.31 -20.43
C PRO A 658 -28.24 -13.31 -20.14
N LYS A 659 -29.46 -12.97 -20.56
CA LYS A 659 -30.65 -13.84 -20.48
C LYS A 659 -30.75 -14.72 -21.73
N PRO A 660 -31.65 -15.73 -21.75
CA PRO A 660 -31.83 -16.59 -22.91
C PRO A 660 -32.08 -15.81 -24.20
N GLY A 661 -31.46 -16.25 -25.30
CA GLY A 661 -31.53 -15.63 -26.63
C GLY A 661 -30.54 -14.48 -26.84
N SER A 662 -29.73 -14.14 -25.84
CA SER A 662 -28.86 -12.96 -25.89
C SER A 662 -27.41 -13.30 -26.21
N THR A 663 -26.68 -12.30 -26.73
CA THR A 663 -25.23 -12.40 -26.93
C THR A 663 -24.52 -11.25 -26.23
N LEU A 664 -23.37 -11.53 -25.64
CA LEU A 664 -22.44 -10.53 -25.12
C LEU A 664 -21.14 -10.66 -25.92
N SER A 665 -20.77 -9.60 -26.63
CA SER A 665 -19.48 -9.47 -27.31
C SER A 665 -18.71 -8.31 -26.73
N SER A 666 -17.48 -8.52 -26.26
CA SER A 666 -16.59 -7.44 -25.81
C SER A 666 -15.29 -7.52 -26.58
N GLU A 667 -15.05 -6.55 -27.45
CA GLU A 667 -13.85 -6.50 -28.29
C GLU A 667 -13.14 -5.15 -28.11
N GLY A 668 -12.04 -5.18 -27.37
CA GLY A 668 -11.13 -4.03 -27.20
C GLY A 668 -9.98 -4.04 -28.20
N LEU A 669 -8.99 -3.17 -27.97
CA LEU A 669 -7.70 -3.19 -28.66
C LEU A 669 -6.59 -3.60 -27.69
N PRO A 670 -5.44 -4.13 -28.15
CA PRO A 670 -4.37 -4.57 -27.25
C PRO A 670 -3.83 -3.47 -26.31
N HIS A 671 -3.72 -2.23 -26.80
CA HIS A 671 -3.29 -1.05 -26.03
C HIS A 671 -4.45 -0.29 -25.39
N ARG A 672 -5.70 -0.72 -25.63
CA ARG A 672 -6.92 -0.07 -25.15
C ARG A 672 -8.03 -1.10 -24.96
N MET A 673 -7.84 -1.96 -23.96
CA MET A 673 -8.77 -3.03 -23.62
C MET A 673 -10.13 -2.48 -23.16
N ASN A 674 -11.20 -3.21 -23.43
CA ASN A 674 -12.45 -2.98 -22.70
C ASN A 674 -12.27 -3.41 -21.25
N VAL A 675 -12.99 -2.79 -20.33
CA VAL A 675 -12.86 -3.08 -18.89
C VAL A 675 -14.22 -3.39 -18.28
N ILE A 676 -14.28 -4.46 -17.50
CA ILE A 676 -15.41 -4.75 -16.60
C ILE A 676 -14.89 -4.74 -15.17
N ALA A 677 -15.34 -3.80 -14.34
CA ALA A 677 -14.79 -3.59 -13.00
C ALA A 677 -15.88 -3.40 -11.94
N ARG A 678 -15.54 -3.62 -10.67
CA ARG A 678 -16.35 -3.11 -9.56
C ARG A 678 -16.14 -1.61 -9.43
N TYR A 679 -17.20 -0.83 -9.26
CA TYR A 679 -17.08 0.63 -9.13
C TYR A 679 -16.18 1.07 -7.98
N SER A 680 -16.15 0.31 -6.89
CA SER A 680 -15.36 0.59 -5.69
C SER A 680 -13.85 0.50 -5.92
N THR A 681 -13.40 -0.06 -7.04
CA THR A 681 -11.99 -0.03 -7.46
C THR A 681 -11.51 1.35 -7.90
N VAL A 682 -12.45 2.26 -8.16
CA VAL A 682 -12.21 3.62 -8.68
C VAL A 682 -12.81 4.67 -7.76
N GLN A 683 -14.07 4.51 -7.38
CA GLN A 683 -14.81 5.55 -6.67
C GLN A 683 -14.55 5.48 -5.16
N GLU A 684 -14.42 6.64 -4.53
CA GLU A 684 -13.93 6.85 -3.17
C GLU A 684 -14.87 6.35 -2.07
N SER A 685 -16.18 6.26 -2.36
CA SER A 685 -17.13 5.68 -1.42
C SER A 685 -17.06 4.16 -1.45
N PRO A 686 -17.22 3.50 -0.28
CA PRO A 686 -17.24 2.05 -0.20
C PRO A 686 -18.34 1.44 -1.07
N ALA A 687 -18.17 0.18 -1.44
CA ALA A 687 -19.25 -0.57 -2.08
C ALA A 687 -20.47 -0.65 -1.15
N SER A 688 -21.52 0.11 -1.43
CA SER A 688 -22.84 -0.03 -0.79
C SER A 688 -23.40 -1.42 -1.11
N GLY A 689 -23.28 -2.35 -0.16
CA GLY A 689 -23.84 -3.70 -0.28
C GLY A 689 -22.82 -4.74 -0.76
N ALA A 690 -22.07 -5.32 0.18
CA ALA A 690 -21.54 -6.66 -0.01
C ALA A 690 -22.60 -7.68 0.44
N ALA A 691 -23.07 -8.49 -0.53
CA ALA A 691 -23.54 -9.87 -0.36
C ALA A 691 -24.42 -10.15 0.89
N GLY A 692 -25.59 -9.51 0.97
CA GLY A 692 -26.69 -9.96 1.84
C GLY A 692 -27.50 -11.14 1.27
N GLY A 693 -27.01 -11.82 0.23
CA GLY A 693 -27.76 -12.92 -0.39
C GLY A 693 -26.87 -13.79 -1.27
N GLY A 694 -26.34 -14.88 -0.69
CA GLY A 694 -25.94 -16.12 -1.36
C GLY A 694 -24.86 -16.13 -2.47
N VAL A 695 -24.62 -15.05 -3.19
CA VAL A 695 -23.71 -15.02 -4.36
C VAL A 695 -22.70 -13.88 -4.22
N ALA A 696 -21.41 -14.21 -4.32
CA ALA A 696 -20.34 -13.22 -4.38
C ALA A 696 -20.51 -12.33 -5.62
N ALA A 697 -19.96 -11.11 -5.58
CA ALA A 697 -20.01 -10.21 -6.74
C ALA A 697 -19.52 -10.91 -8.01
N THR A 698 -20.22 -10.73 -9.12
CA THR A 698 -19.97 -11.45 -10.37
C THR A 698 -20.04 -10.47 -11.53
N ALA A 699 -18.96 -10.34 -12.29
CA ALA A 699 -18.91 -9.42 -13.44
C ALA A 699 -19.86 -9.84 -14.57
N ILE A 700 -19.82 -11.12 -14.99
CA ILE A 700 -20.76 -11.71 -15.93
C ILE A 700 -21.48 -12.90 -15.27
N TYR A 701 -22.78 -12.77 -15.07
CA TYR A 701 -23.60 -13.79 -14.42
C TYR A 701 -24.54 -14.43 -15.44
N THR A 702 -24.47 -15.76 -15.63
CA THR A 702 -25.34 -16.46 -16.61
C THR A 702 -26.38 -17.37 -15.95
N GLY A 703 -26.68 -17.11 -14.67
CA GLY A 703 -27.53 -17.93 -13.80
C GLY A 703 -29.00 -18.01 -14.17
N ASN A 704 -29.32 -18.54 -15.35
CA ASN A 704 -30.66 -18.67 -15.90
C ASN A 704 -31.24 -20.08 -15.67
N THR A 705 -32.54 -20.19 -15.40
CA THR A 705 -33.25 -21.47 -15.21
C THR A 705 -34.06 -21.85 -16.45
N GLY A 706 -34.28 -23.15 -16.68
CA GLY A 706 -35.15 -23.64 -17.78
C GLY A 706 -34.61 -23.40 -19.19
N VAL A 707 -33.29 -23.22 -19.34
CA VAL A 707 -32.65 -22.85 -20.61
C VAL A 707 -32.34 -24.08 -21.48
N THR A 708 -32.54 -23.95 -22.79
CA THR A 708 -32.13 -24.96 -23.79
C THR A 708 -30.92 -24.48 -24.58
N LEU A 709 -30.19 -25.37 -25.25
CA LEU A 709 -29.02 -24.97 -26.05
C LEU A 709 -29.37 -23.97 -27.18
N ALA A 710 -30.59 -24.03 -27.71
CA ALA A 710 -31.07 -23.13 -28.77
C ALA A 710 -31.27 -21.69 -28.26
N THR A 711 -31.60 -21.53 -26.98
CA THR A 711 -31.86 -20.24 -26.33
C THR A 711 -30.77 -19.86 -25.32
N ALA A 712 -29.74 -20.67 -25.13
CA ALA A 712 -28.67 -20.37 -24.19
C ALA A 712 -27.85 -19.16 -24.66
N PRO A 713 -27.48 -18.24 -23.74
CA PRO A 713 -26.69 -17.07 -24.09
C PRO A 713 -25.29 -17.46 -24.58
N ALA A 714 -24.66 -16.57 -25.33
CA ALA A 714 -23.26 -16.68 -25.75
C ALA A 714 -22.45 -15.50 -25.22
N VAL A 715 -21.21 -15.77 -24.80
CA VAL A 715 -20.25 -14.77 -24.31
C VAL A 715 -18.97 -14.89 -25.13
N ASP A 716 -18.58 -13.80 -25.78
CA ASP A 716 -17.33 -13.68 -26.52
C ASP A 716 -16.58 -12.44 -26.02
N CYS A 717 -15.36 -12.60 -25.54
CA CYS A 717 -14.53 -11.50 -25.07
C CYS A 717 -13.13 -11.61 -25.68
N ARG A 718 -12.70 -10.52 -26.32
CA ARG A 718 -11.34 -10.30 -26.81
C ARG A 718 -10.78 -8.98 -26.32
N PHE A 719 -9.53 -8.96 -25.88
CA PHE A 719 -8.89 -7.75 -25.31
C PHE A 719 -9.76 -7.09 -24.24
N THR A 720 -10.26 -7.88 -23.28
CA THR A 720 -11.08 -7.41 -22.17
C THR A 720 -10.40 -7.69 -20.82
N ALA A 721 -10.35 -6.68 -19.95
CA ALA A 721 -9.76 -6.77 -18.62
C ALA A 721 -10.86 -6.79 -17.53
N PHE A 722 -10.71 -7.68 -16.55
CA PHE A 722 -11.71 -7.91 -15.52
C PHE A 722 -11.16 -7.62 -14.12
N PHE A 723 -11.91 -6.80 -13.37
CA PHE A 723 -11.61 -6.38 -12.00
C PHE A 723 -12.86 -6.46 -11.09
N PRO A 724 -13.48 -7.65 -10.90
CA PRO A 724 -14.66 -7.79 -10.06
C PRO A 724 -14.37 -7.61 -8.56
N GLY A 725 -13.09 -7.56 -8.17
CA GLY A 725 -12.63 -7.60 -6.78
C GLY A 725 -12.21 -9.01 -6.34
N TYR A 726 -11.45 -9.09 -5.25
CA TYR A 726 -11.04 -10.39 -4.69
C TYR A 726 -12.21 -11.08 -3.98
N GLY A 727 -12.23 -12.42 -4.02
CA GLY A 727 -13.38 -13.21 -3.53
C GLY A 727 -14.65 -13.10 -4.38
N SER A 728 -14.54 -12.58 -5.60
CA SER A 728 -15.65 -12.37 -6.55
C SER A 728 -15.47 -13.25 -7.80
N TYR A 729 -16.44 -13.27 -8.72
CA TYR A 729 -16.36 -14.02 -9.98
C TYR A 729 -16.21 -13.10 -11.19
N HIS A 730 -15.38 -13.50 -12.15
CA HIS A 730 -15.30 -12.86 -13.47
C HIS A 730 -16.48 -13.30 -14.33
N LEU A 731 -16.70 -14.61 -14.38
CA LEU A 731 -17.79 -15.26 -15.11
C LEU A 731 -18.28 -16.44 -14.26
N PHE A 732 -19.60 -16.57 -14.10
CA PHE A 732 -20.21 -17.62 -13.29
C PHE A 732 -21.27 -18.39 -14.09
N THR A 733 -20.91 -19.62 -14.48
CA THR A 733 -21.75 -20.55 -15.26
C THR A 733 -22.06 -21.86 -14.50
N SER A 734 -21.43 -22.08 -13.34
CA SER A 734 -21.66 -23.26 -12.49
C SER A 734 -21.41 -22.95 -11.02
N ASP A 735 -22.07 -23.70 -10.13
CA ASP A 735 -21.97 -23.59 -8.66
C ASP A 735 -20.75 -24.30 -8.03
N GLY A 736 -19.67 -24.49 -8.81
CA GLY A 736 -18.37 -24.96 -8.33
C GLY A 736 -18.20 -26.49 -8.25
N VAL A 737 -17.11 -26.94 -7.61
CA VAL A 737 -16.76 -28.37 -7.48
C VAL A 737 -17.72 -29.06 -6.52
N GLY A 738 -18.59 -29.91 -7.07
CA GLY A 738 -19.56 -30.71 -6.30
C GLY A 738 -20.98 -30.14 -6.24
N GLY A 739 -21.22 -28.97 -6.84
CA GLY A 739 -22.58 -28.45 -7.04
C GLY A 739 -23.30 -29.15 -8.20
N ALA A 740 -24.62 -29.30 -8.08
CA ALA A 740 -25.46 -29.98 -9.07
C ALA A 740 -26.05 -29.01 -10.12
N SER A 741 -25.79 -27.70 -10.01
CA SER A 741 -26.49 -26.67 -10.79
C SER A 741 -25.57 -26.05 -11.83
N PHE A 742 -25.75 -26.46 -13.08
CA PHE A 742 -25.08 -25.86 -14.24
C PHE A 742 -26.01 -24.84 -14.92
N TYR A 743 -25.49 -23.65 -15.18
CA TYR A 743 -26.20 -22.61 -15.93
C TYR A 743 -25.76 -22.64 -17.38
N LEU A 744 -26.62 -23.21 -18.22
CA LEU A 744 -26.30 -23.48 -19.61
C LEU A 744 -25.99 -22.18 -20.37
N THR A 745 -24.72 -22.03 -20.75
CA THR A 745 -24.22 -21.01 -21.66
C THR A 745 -23.77 -21.74 -22.93
N LYS A 746 -24.23 -21.30 -24.11
CA LYS A 746 -24.00 -22.03 -25.37
C LYS A 746 -22.52 -22.05 -25.73
N SER A 747 -21.88 -20.90 -25.62
CA SER A 747 -20.46 -20.72 -25.89
C SER A 747 -19.87 -19.64 -24.99
N VAL A 748 -18.69 -19.90 -24.46
CA VAL A 748 -17.82 -18.94 -23.78
C VAL A 748 -16.49 -18.94 -24.51
N ASN A 749 -16.17 -17.83 -25.17
CA ASN A 749 -14.90 -17.65 -25.89
C ASN A 749 -14.14 -16.48 -25.27
N LEU A 750 -13.02 -16.76 -24.60
CA LEU A 750 -12.20 -15.76 -23.93
C LEU A 750 -10.81 -15.78 -24.57
N ARG A 751 -10.49 -14.72 -25.31
CA ARG A 751 -9.23 -14.57 -26.05
C ARG A 751 -8.51 -13.29 -25.65
N ASP A 752 -7.19 -13.30 -25.47
CA ASP A 752 -6.41 -12.09 -25.20
C ASP A 752 -6.92 -11.27 -23.98
N CYS A 753 -7.59 -11.91 -23.02
CA CYS A 753 -8.18 -11.25 -21.86
C CYS A 753 -7.26 -11.29 -20.63
N GLN A 754 -7.50 -10.36 -19.71
CA GLN A 754 -6.74 -10.27 -18.46
C GLN A 754 -7.69 -10.29 -17.25
N PHE A 755 -7.48 -11.25 -16.36
CA PHE A 755 -8.31 -11.50 -15.18
C PHE A 755 -7.51 -11.20 -13.91
N TYR A 756 -7.91 -10.18 -13.17
CA TYR A 756 -7.22 -9.77 -11.95
C TYR A 756 -8.02 -10.11 -10.69
N GLY A 757 -7.44 -10.91 -9.81
CA GLY A 757 -8.15 -11.48 -8.68
C GLY A 757 -9.23 -12.44 -9.15
N GLY A 758 -10.34 -12.50 -8.40
CA GLY A 758 -11.58 -13.20 -8.76
C GLY A 758 -11.45 -14.68 -9.17
N VAL A 759 -12.57 -15.27 -9.59
CA VAL A 759 -12.63 -16.66 -10.06
C VAL A 759 -13.41 -16.76 -11.37
N LEU A 760 -12.90 -17.53 -12.32
CA LEU A 760 -13.67 -18.03 -13.46
C LEU A 760 -14.35 -19.34 -13.04
N SER A 761 -15.68 -19.34 -12.88
CA SER A 761 -16.46 -20.54 -12.55
C SER A 761 -17.19 -21.05 -13.79
N LEU A 762 -16.64 -22.13 -14.36
CA LEU A 762 -16.95 -22.61 -15.69
C LEU A 762 -17.61 -24.00 -15.62
N GLY A 763 -18.76 -24.18 -16.28
CA GLY A 763 -19.43 -25.46 -16.37
C GLY A 763 -20.68 -25.46 -17.22
N ALA A 764 -21.00 -26.64 -17.76
CA ALA A 764 -22.29 -26.89 -18.40
C ALA A 764 -22.68 -28.36 -18.24
N ASN A 765 -23.98 -28.66 -18.34
CA ASN A 765 -24.53 -30.01 -18.26
C ASN A 765 -24.65 -30.73 -19.62
N THR A 766 -23.99 -30.23 -20.67
CA THR A 766 -24.00 -30.84 -22.01
C THR A 766 -22.67 -30.64 -22.71
N ALA A 767 -22.22 -31.66 -23.45
CA ALA A 767 -21.00 -31.61 -24.26
C ALA A 767 -21.10 -30.70 -25.50
N SER A 768 -22.31 -30.30 -25.88
CA SER A 768 -22.52 -29.35 -26.99
C SER A 768 -22.29 -27.89 -26.59
N ALA A 769 -22.20 -27.59 -25.29
CA ALA A 769 -21.73 -26.29 -24.82
C ALA A 769 -20.21 -26.23 -24.93
N THR A 770 -19.67 -25.08 -25.34
CA THR A 770 -18.24 -24.90 -25.61
C THR A 770 -17.65 -23.81 -24.72
N VAL A 771 -16.48 -24.07 -24.15
CA VAL A 771 -15.69 -23.09 -23.40
C VAL A 771 -14.26 -23.12 -23.92
N THR A 772 -13.82 -21.99 -24.48
CA THR A 772 -12.48 -21.82 -25.04
C THR A 772 -11.81 -20.67 -24.33
N LEU A 773 -10.65 -20.95 -23.75
CA LEU A 773 -9.78 -19.95 -23.17
C LEU A 773 -8.48 -19.94 -23.97
N ASN A 774 -8.24 -18.94 -24.82
CA ASN A 774 -7.02 -18.84 -25.62
C ASN A 774 -6.21 -17.57 -25.28
N ASN A 775 -4.93 -17.70 -24.97
CA ASN A 775 -4.03 -16.58 -24.72
C ASN A 775 -4.56 -15.59 -23.66
N ASN A 776 -4.79 -16.04 -22.41
CA ASN A 776 -5.24 -15.12 -21.34
C ASN A 776 -4.28 -15.08 -20.15
N LEU A 777 -4.38 -14.01 -19.37
CA LEU A 777 -3.68 -13.84 -18.11
C LEU A 777 -4.66 -13.99 -16.94
N VAL A 778 -4.32 -14.84 -15.97
CA VAL A 778 -4.98 -14.90 -14.65
C VAL A 778 -3.97 -14.50 -13.58
N TYR A 779 -4.17 -13.32 -12.98
CA TYR A 779 -3.32 -12.75 -11.94
C TYR A 779 -3.98 -12.92 -10.56
N ARG A 780 -3.40 -13.75 -9.69
CA ARG A 780 -3.88 -13.97 -8.31
C ARG A 780 -5.38 -14.26 -8.19
N GLY A 781 -5.89 -15.03 -9.13
CA GLY A 781 -7.28 -15.47 -9.19
C GLY A 781 -7.41 -16.97 -9.08
N GLY A 782 -8.50 -17.49 -9.63
CA GLY A 782 -8.70 -18.92 -9.78
C GLY A 782 -9.49 -19.28 -11.03
N ILE A 783 -9.29 -20.51 -11.50
CA ILE A 783 -10.14 -21.14 -12.50
C ILE A 783 -10.75 -22.38 -11.85
N VAL A 784 -12.07 -22.46 -11.88
CA VAL A 784 -12.84 -23.63 -11.46
C VAL A 784 -13.61 -24.13 -12.67
N CYS A 785 -13.41 -25.40 -13.04
CA CYS A 785 -14.12 -26.01 -14.16
C CYS A 785 -14.69 -27.38 -13.79
N SER A 786 -15.99 -27.57 -14.03
CA SER A 786 -16.74 -28.82 -13.82
C SER A 786 -17.83 -29.03 -14.89
N GLY A 787 -18.31 -30.26 -15.08
CA GLY A 787 -19.46 -30.55 -15.98
C GLY A 787 -19.08 -31.25 -17.29
N LEU A 788 -20.02 -31.31 -18.23
CA LEU A 788 -19.93 -32.10 -19.47
C LEU A 788 -19.44 -31.32 -20.70
N MET A 789 -19.32 -29.99 -20.61
CA MET A 789 -18.93 -29.10 -21.73
C MET A 789 -17.64 -29.53 -22.44
N ALA A 790 -17.51 -29.15 -23.70
CA ALA A 790 -16.22 -29.13 -24.37
C ALA A 790 -15.38 -27.96 -23.81
N PHE A 791 -14.15 -28.24 -23.38
CA PHE A 791 -13.28 -27.26 -22.73
C PHE A 791 -11.86 -27.30 -23.29
N SER A 792 -11.29 -26.13 -23.58
CA SER A 792 -9.87 -25.98 -23.92
C SER A 792 -9.27 -24.72 -23.28
N MET A 793 -8.03 -24.85 -22.81
CA MET A 793 -7.22 -23.76 -22.27
C MET A 793 -5.82 -23.82 -22.86
N ASN A 794 -5.48 -22.83 -23.71
CA ASN A 794 -4.20 -22.77 -24.41
C ASN A 794 -3.52 -21.41 -24.28
N ASN A 795 -2.19 -21.40 -24.18
CA ASN A 795 -1.36 -20.18 -24.16
C ASN A 795 -1.67 -19.24 -22.98
N HIS A 796 -2.06 -19.77 -21.81
CA HIS A 796 -2.33 -18.92 -20.63
C HIS A 796 -1.08 -18.61 -19.81
N LEU A 797 -1.15 -17.52 -19.06
CA LEU A 797 -0.36 -17.32 -17.85
C LEU A 797 -1.27 -17.37 -16.61
N ASN A 798 -1.12 -18.42 -15.82
CA ASN A 798 -1.69 -18.54 -14.49
C ASN A 798 -0.63 -18.10 -13.48
N TRP A 799 -0.68 -16.83 -13.05
CA TRP A 799 0.31 -16.27 -12.14
C TRP A 799 -0.22 -16.23 -10.71
N ARG A 800 0.37 -17.06 -9.84
CA ARG A 800 -0.06 -17.26 -8.44
C ARG A 800 -1.55 -17.50 -8.30
N ALA A 801 -2.13 -18.19 -9.30
CA ALA A 801 -3.53 -18.50 -9.39
C ALA A 801 -3.80 -19.93 -8.89
N SER A 802 -5.05 -20.21 -8.54
CA SER A 802 -5.51 -21.58 -8.28
C SER A 802 -6.17 -22.20 -9.50
N LEU A 803 -6.06 -23.51 -9.64
CA LEU A 803 -6.79 -24.29 -10.65
C LEU A 803 -7.52 -25.45 -9.98
N SER A 804 -8.82 -25.58 -10.23
CA SER A 804 -9.63 -26.68 -9.74
C SER A 804 -10.43 -27.31 -10.88
N VAL A 805 -10.16 -28.59 -11.15
CA VAL A 805 -10.70 -29.31 -12.30
C VAL A 805 -11.46 -30.56 -11.84
N THR A 806 -12.70 -30.68 -12.28
CA THR A 806 -13.52 -31.90 -12.18
C THR A 806 -13.92 -32.36 -13.57
N ALA A 807 -13.08 -33.18 -14.19
CA ALA A 807 -13.24 -33.59 -15.58
C ALA A 807 -14.30 -34.70 -15.76
N PRO A 808 -15.17 -34.62 -16.78
CA PRO A 808 -16.18 -35.63 -17.04
C PRO A 808 -15.58 -36.89 -17.71
N ALA A 809 -16.19 -38.05 -17.51
CA ALA A 809 -15.78 -39.30 -18.16
C ALA A 809 -15.90 -39.29 -19.69
N ALA A 810 -16.71 -38.39 -20.26
CA ALA A 810 -17.12 -38.39 -21.66
C ALA A 810 -16.41 -37.34 -22.55
N SER A 811 -15.63 -36.41 -22.00
CA SER A 811 -15.04 -35.29 -22.75
C SER A 811 -13.56 -35.10 -22.38
N ALA A 812 -12.67 -35.17 -23.36
CA ALA A 812 -11.25 -34.92 -23.18
C ALA A 812 -10.97 -33.40 -23.14
N TRP A 813 -10.98 -32.82 -21.94
CA TRP A 813 -10.63 -31.41 -21.75
C TRP A 813 -9.15 -31.16 -22.06
N VAL A 814 -8.88 -30.05 -22.75
CA VAL A 814 -7.54 -29.72 -23.27
C VAL A 814 -6.86 -28.64 -22.44
N PHE A 815 -5.64 -28.90 -22.00
CA PHE A 815 -4.79 -27.93 -21.29
C PHE A 815 -3.37 -27.98 -21.88
N LYS A 816 -3.05 -27.10 -22.83
CA LYS A 816 -1.72 -27.10 -23.49
C LYS A 816 -1.10 -25.72 -23.54
N ASP A 817 0.22 -25.65 -23.65
CA ASP A 817 0.94 -24.40 -23.93
C ASP A 817 0.76 -23.31 -22.86
N ASN A 818 0.35 -23.67 -21.64
CA ASN A 818 0.12 -22.73 -20.55
C ASN A 818 1.34 -22.63 -19.63
N ILE A 819 1.55 -21.46 -19.02
CA ILE A 819 2.45 -21.29 -17.86
C ILE A 819 1.62 -21.26 -16.57
N PHE A 820 2.04 -22.06 -15.60
CA PHE A 820 1.67 -21.98 -14.19
C PHE A 820 2.88 -21.46 -13.41
N ASP A 821 2.80 -20.24 -12.89
CA ASP A 821 3.87 -19.57 -12.13
C ASP A 821 3.49 -19.44 -10.65
N ALA A 822 4.26 -20.09 -9.78
CA ALA A 822 4.03 -20.13 -8.34
C ALA A 822 2.57 -20.46 -7.95
N CYS A 823 1.92 -21.34 -8.72
CA CYS A 823 0.59 -21.87 -8.45
C CYS A 823 0.68 -22.93 -7.35
N SER A 824 0.35 -22.55 -6.12
CA SER A 824 0.42 -23.44 -4.94
C SER A 824 -0.77 -24.37 -4.77
N SER A 825 -1.85 -24.17 -5.54
CA SER A 825 -3.09 -24.95 -5.45
C SER A 825 -3.59 -25.36 -6.84
N VAL A 826 -3.36 -26.62 -7.18
CA VAL A 826 -3.89 -27.28 -8.39
C VAL A 826 -4.57 -28.58 -7.96
N THR A 827 -5.88 -28.66 -8.15
CA THR A 827 -6.69 -29.84 -7.81
C THR A 827 -7.28 -30.44 -9.07
N GLN A 828 -7.11 -31.74 -9.25
CA GLN A 828 -7.64 -32.49 -10.39
C GLN A 828 -8.40 -33.72 -9.89
N THR A 829 -9.66 -33.84 -10.29
CA THR A 829 -10.56 -34.96 -9.98
C THR A 829 -11.33 -35.38 -11.23
N GLY A 830 -11.85 -36.61 -11.25
CA GLY A 830 -12.61 -37.14 -12.37
C GLY A 830 -11.73 -37.83 -13.42
N ALA A 831 -12.08 -37.68 -14.70
CA ALA A 831 -11.41 -38.35 -15.80
C ALA A 831 -10.02 -37.77 -16.13
N ALA A 832 -9.25 -38.50 -16.94
CA ALA A 832 -7.95 -38.03 -17.41
C ALA A 832 -8.09 -36.82 -18.35
N LEU A 833 -7.23 -35.82 -18.16
CA LEU A 833 -7.15 -34.63 -19.01
C LEU A 833 -6.28 -34.90 -20.24
N THR A 834 -6.56 -34.22 -21.35
CA THR A 834 -5.60 -34.10 -22.47
C THR A 834 -4.73 -32.88 -22.20
N HIS A 835 -3.58 -33.09 -21.59
CA HIS A 835 -2.66 -32.00 -21.26
C HIS A 835 -1.22 -32.39 -21.61
N ASP A 836 -0.48 -31.42 -22.14
CA ASP A 836 0.94 -31.55 -22.48
C ASP A 836 1.50 -30.16 -22.83
N TYR A 837 2.83 -30.03 -22.98
CA TYR A 837 3.48 -28.77 -23.36
C TYR A 837 3.20 -27.57 -22.42
N ASN A 838 2.98 -27.81 -21.12
CA ASN A 838 2.78 -26.73 -20.15
C ASN A 838 4.09 -26.39 -19.41
N GLY A 839 4.29 -25.12 -19.09
CA GLY A 839 5.35 -24.62 -18.22
C GLY A 839 4.91 -24.56 -16.76
N TYR A 840 5.66 -25.19 -15.86
CA TYR A 840 5.48 -25.13 -14.41
C TYR A 840 6.71 -24.46 -13.80
N VAL A 841 6.57 -23.19 -13.41
CA VAL A 841 7.69 -22.35 -13.00
C VAL A 841 7.59 -21.90 -11.54
N ASN A 842 8.72 -21.57 -10.92
CA ASN A 842 8.81 -21.02 -9.56
C ASN A 842 8.07 -21.87 -8.50
N GLY A 843 8.15 -23.20 -8.61
CA GLY A 843 7.61 -24.13 -7.61
C GLY A 843 6.11 -24.46 -7.77
N SER A 844 5.51 -24.21 -8.93
CA SER A 844 4.10 -24.56 -9.20
C SER A 844 3.79 -26.05 -9.06
N VAL A 845 2.59 -26.34 -8.56
CA VAL A 845 1.98 -27.68 -8.56
C VAL A 845 1.59 -28.06 -10.00
N ARG A 846 1.78 -29.33 -10.36
CA ARG A 846 1.54 -29.86 -11.73
C ARG A 846 0.17 -30.52 -11.88
N LEU A 847 -0.37 -30.49 -13.10
CA LEU A 847 -1.42 -31.42 -13.50
C LEU A 847 -0.88 -32.85 -13.53
N THR A 848 -1.76 -33.83 -13.36
CA THR A 848 -1.38 -35.24 -13.18
C THR A 848 -2.13 -36.19 -14.13
N PRO A 849 -1.50 -37.27 -14.63
CA PRO A 849 -0.07 -37.60 -14.48
C PRO A 849 0.83 -36.61 -15.22
N SER A 850 2.13 -36.56 -14.92
CA SER A 850 3.06 -35.70 -15.66
C SER A 850 3.07 -36.01 -17.17
N ALA A 851 2.99 -34.99 -18.02
CA ALA A 851 3.05 -35.16 -19.47
C ALA A 851 4.50 -35.03 -19.98
N ALA A 852 4.75 -35.56 -21.19
CA ALA A 852 6.10 -35.78 -21.71
C ALA A 852 6.80 -34.49 -22.16
N ASN A 853 6.05 -33.51 -22.65
CA ASN A 853 6.59 -32.25 -23.19
C ASN A 853 6.41 -31.08 -22.21
N ASP A 854 5.90 -31.32 -21.00
CA ASP A 854 5.88 -30.33 -19.92
C ASP A 854 7.29 -29.82 -19.58
N ARG A 855 7.38 -28.55 -19.20
CA ARG A 855 8.62 -27.89 -18.77
C ARG A 855 8.52 -27.51 -17.31
N VAL A 856 9.46 -27.95 -16.49
CA VAL A 856 9.52 -27.59 -15.06
C VAL A 856 10.77 -26.75 -14.83
N ILE A 857 10.60 -25.49 -14.42
CA ILE A 857 11.68 -24.51 -14.31
C ILE A 857 11.72 -23.95 -12.88
N ALA A 858 12.85 -24.11 -12.20
CA ALA A 858 12.96 -23.76 -10.78
C ALA A 858 12.88 -22.25 -10.52
N SER A 859 13.44 -21.44 -11.42
CA SER A 859 13.43 -19.98 -11.34
C SER A 859 13.15 -19.37 -12.70
N PHE A 860 12.13 -18.53 -12.75
CA PHE A 860 11.67 -17.84 -13.95
C PHE A 860 11.26 -16.42 -13.59
N SER A 861 11.62 -15.46 -14.42
CA SER A 861 11.30 -14.04 -14.22
C SER A 861 10.81 -13.41 -15.50
N TYR A 862 9.90 -12.46 -15.36
CA TYR A 862 9.43 -11.60 -16.45
C TYR A 862 10.14 -10.24 -16.42
N SER A 863 10.08 -9.52 -17.53
CA SER A 863 10.45 -8.11 -17.61
C SER A 863 9.35 -7.30 -18.27
N GLY A 864 9.13 -6.08 -17.78
CA GLY A 864 8.27 -5.10 -18.42
C GLY A 864 9.08 -4.17 -19.32
N LEU A 865 8.39 -3.53 -20.26
CA LEU A 865 8.94 -2.48 -21.10
C LEU A 865 8.22 -1.18 -20.77
N SER A 866 8.94 -0.05 -20.80
CA SER A 866 8.35 1.28 -20.63
C SER A 866 7.29 1.61 -21.69
N VAL A 867 7.37 0.94 -22.84
CA VAL A 867 6.47 1.10 -24.01
C VAL A 867 5.69 -0.18 -24.33
N GLY A 868 5.79 -1.22 -23.50
CA GLY A 868 5.10 -2.50 -23.73
C GLY A 868 3.69 -2.53 -23.16
N LEU A 869 2.91 -3.55 -23.54
CA LEU A 869 1.50 -3.72 -23.12
C LEU A 869 1.34 -4.33 -21.72
N GLY A 870 2.45 -4.68 -21.05
CA GLY A 870 2.44 -5.15 -19.68
C GLY A 870 3.79 -5.69 -19.22
N PRO A 871 3.85 -6.23 -17.99
CA PRO A 871 5.11 -6.65 -17.37
C PRO A 871 5.48 -8.12 -17.63
N TRP A 872 4.71 -8.85 -18.44
CA TRP A 872 4.78 -10.31 -18.55
C TRP A 872 5.58 -10.81 -19.75
N TYR A 873 6.55 -10.03 -20.25
CA TYR A 873 7.44 -10.50 -21.29
C TYR A 873 8.52 -11.43 -20.71
N HIS A 874 8.84 -12.49 -21.43
CA HIS A 874 9.97 -13.37 -21.16
C HIS A 874 11.28 -12.58 -21.38
N THR A 875 12.22 -12.75 -20.46
CA THR A 875 13.57 -12.16 -20.52
C THR A 875 14.54 -12.96 -21.39
N ASP A 876 15.63 -12.33 -21.84
CA ASP A 876 16.70 -13.00 -22.58
C ASP A 876 17.31 -14.18 -21.82
N ALA A 877 17.52 -14.01 -20.51
CA ALA A 877 17.99 -15.08 -19.62
C ALA A 877 17.01 -16.26 -19.55
N THR A 878 15.71 -16.00 -19.76
CA THR A 878 14.67 -17.03 -19.80
C THR A 878 14.46 -17.65 -21.18
N TYR A 879 15.01 -17.12 -22.28
CA TYR A 879 14.91 -17.80 -23.59
C TYR A 879 15.66 -19.14 -23.60
N ALA A 880 16.68 -19.29 -22.75
CA ALA A 880 17.36 -20.56 -22.51
C ALA A 880 16.55 -21.56 -21.66
N SER A 881 15.40 -21.17 -21.11
CA SER A 881 14.60 -22.01 -20.18
C SER A 881 13.80 -23.12 -20.87
N GLY A 882 13.73 -23.13 -22.20
CA GLY A 882 13.01 -24.14 -22.98
C GLY A 882 11.50 -23.91 -23.07
N LEU A 883 11.03 -22.67 -22.92
CA LEU A 883 9.65 -22.26 -23.19
C LEU A 883 9.46 -21.64 -24.59
N VAL A 884 10.50 -21.03 -25.14
CA VAL A 884 10.45 -20.37 -26.47
C VAL A 884 10.51 -21.41 -27.59
N ASP A 885 9.63 -21.33 -28.57
CA ASP A 885 9.48 -22.23 -29.71
C ASP A 885 9.31 -23.70 -29.28
N ARG A 886 8.53 -23.90 -28.21
CA ARG A 886 8.31 -25.22 -27.61
C ARG A 886 6.84 -25.56 -27.42
N GLY A 887 5.93 -24.74 -27.92
CA GLY A 887 4.51 -25.02 -27.91
C GLY A 887 4.11 -26.19 -28.81
N SER A 888 2.89 -26.67 -28.58
CA SER A 888 2.30 -27.81 -29.27
C SER A 888 1.72 -27.47 -30.65
N GLN A 889 1.56 -26.17 -30.94
CA GLN A 889 0.92 -25.64 -32.14
C GLN A 889 1.86 -24.69 -32.89
N THR A 890 1.60 -24.49 -34.18
CA THR A 890 2.20 -23.39 -34.92
C THR A 890 1.51 -22.07 -34.59
N TRP A 891 2.19 -20.94 -34.82
CA TRP A 891 1.60 -19.60 -34.63
C TRP A 891 0.31 -19.41 -35.42
N ALA A 892 0.20 -20.02 -36.62
CA ALA A 892 -1.01 -19.95 -37.41
C ALA A 892 -2.18 -20.72 -36.77
N ALA A 893 -1.92 -21.93 -36.26
CA ALA A 893 -2.96 -22.76 -35.63
C ALA A 893 -3.41 -22.21 -34.28
N ALA A 894 -2.50 -21.57 -33.53
CA ALA A 894 -2.80 -20.93 -32.25
C ALA A 894 -3.49 -19.55 -32.41
N GLY A 895 -3.44 -18.96 -33.61
CA GLY A 895 -3.92 -17.60 -33.88
C GLY A 895 -3.01 -16.52 -33.27
N LEU A 896 -1.70 -16.75 -33.22
CA LEU A 896 -0.74 -15.89 -32.52
C LEU A 896 0.30 -15.24 -33.45
N ALA A 897 0.08 -15.22 -34.77
CA ALA A 897 1.01 -14.66 -35.76
C ALA A 897 1.53 -13.23 -35.44
N HIS A 898 0.69 -12.40 -34.82
CA HIS A 898 0.95 -11.00 -34.48
C HIS A 898 1.35 -10.77 -33.02
N HIS A 899 1.54 -11.84 -32.27
CA HIS A 899 1.81 -11.78 -30.84
C HIS A 899 3.26 -12.14 -30.53
N THR A 900 3.70 -11.82 -29.31
CA THR A 900 5.05 -12.08 -28.83
C THR A 900 5.07 -12.21 -27.30
N VAL A 901 5.93 -13.09 -26.79
CA VAL A 901 6.32 -13.07 -25.37
C VAL A 901 7.60 -12.27 -25.15
N LYS A 902 8.24 -11.74 -26.20
CA LYS A 902 9.61 -11.25 -26.13
C LYS A 902 9.70 -9.75 -25.89
N THR A 903 10.74 -9.33 -25.17
CA THR A 903 11.04 -7.91 -24.97
C THR A 903 11.45 -7.20 -26.26
N GLY A 904 12.00 -7.94 -27.23
CA GLY A 904 12.35 -7.44 -28.55
C GLY A 904 11.16 -7.11 -29.47
N GLN A 905 9.92 -7.39 -29.05
CA GLN A 905 8.70 -7.13 -29.83
C GLN A 905 8.67 -7.76 -31.23
N VAL A 906 9.33 -8.91 -31.41
CA VAL A 906 9.27 -9.66 -32.67
C VAL A 906 8.03 -10.56 -32.65
N PRO A 907 7.08 -10.42 -33.60
CA PRO A 907 5.93 -11.30 -33.68
C PRO A 907 6.33 -12.74 -33.97
N GLU A 908 5.57 -13.70 -33.44
CA GLU A 908 5.75 -15.15 -33.62
C GLU A 908 5.93 -15.55 -35.10
N ARG A 909 5.20 -14.93 -36.04
CA ARG A 909 5.34 -15.25 -37.48
C ARG A 909 6.72 -14.91 -38.05
N LEU A 910 7.41 -13.94 -37.45
CA LEU A 910 8.75 -13.48 -37.83
C LEU A 910 9.84 -14.03 -36.91
N ASP A 911 9.44 -14.74 -35.85
CA ASP A 911 10.34 -15.30 -34.88
C ASP A 911 10.92 -16.62 -35.41
N ASN A 912 12.24 -16.66 -35.57
CA ASN A 912 12.96 -17.87 -35.98
C ASN A 912 14.09 -18.19 -34.99
N SER A 913 13.92 -17.79 -33.72
CA SER A 913 15.00 -17.81 -32.73
C SER A 913 15.57 -19.19 -32.42
N SER A 914 14.84 -20.27 -32.72
CA SER A 914 15.26 -21.65 -32.46
C SER A 914 15.40 -22.56 -33.69
N GLY A 915 15.18 -22.04 -34.91
CA GLY A 915 15.11 -22.86 -36.13
C GLY A 915 13.92 -23.83 -36.15
N SER A 916 12.88 -23.56 -35.35
CA SER A 916 11.63 -24.34 -35.28
C SER A 916 10.78 -24.16 -36.55
N SER A 917 9.82 -25.05 -36.77
CA SER A 917 8.85 -24.97 -37.87
C SER A 917 7.73 -23.94 -37.63
N GLY A 918 8.00 -22.85 -36.91
CA GLY A 918 7.02 -21.83 -36.53
C GLY A 918 6.11 -22.24 -35.36
N GLN A 919 6.64 -22.97 -34.38
CA GLN A 919 5.91 -23.33 -33.15
C GLN A 919 5.84 -22.14 -32.21
N VAL A 920 4.68 -21.92 -31.57
CA VAL A 920 4.53 -20.82 -30.60
C VAL A 920 5.36 -21.01 -29.34
N ASP A 921 5.63 -19.91 -28.65
CA ASP A 921 6.13 -19.95 -27.28
C ASP A 921 5.07 -20.53 -26.31
N ILE A 922 5.51 -21.19 -25.24
CA ILE A 922 4.62 -21.64 -24.15
C ILE A 922 4.31 -20.43 -23.26
N GLY A 923 3.03 -20.13 -23.05
CA GLY A 923 2.58 -19.05 -22.16
C GLY A 923 1.75 -17.96 -22.84
N PHE A 924 1.53 -16.87 -22.11
CA PHE A 924 0.74 -15.71 -22.54
C PHE A 924 1.57 -14.77 -23.40
N HIS A 925 0.99 -14.33 -24.53
CA HIS A 925 1.60 -13.43 -25.49
C HIS A 925 0.84 -12.10 -25.53
N PHE A 926 1.59 -11.01 -25.62
CA PHE A 926 1.03 -9.71 -25.97
C PHE A 926 1.01 -9.54 -27.49
N ALA A 927 0.13 -8.68 -28.02
CA ALA A 927 0.34 -8.18 -29.38
C ALA A 927 1.70 -7.47 -29.44
N ALA A 928 2.48 -7.73 -30.50
CA ALA A 928 3.74 -7.05 -30.70
C ALA A 928 3.49 -5.55 -30.93
N VAL A 929 4.35 -4.69 -30.37
CA VAL A 929 4.24 -3.24 -30.49
C VAL A 929 5.44 -2.63 -31.19
N ASP A 930 5.22 -1.48 -31.83
CA ASP A 930 6.30 -0.59 -32.24
C ASP A 930 7.01 -0.06 -30.98
N THR A 931 8.31 -0.30 -30.89
CA THR A 931 9.11 0.03 -29.69
C THR A 931 9.33 1.53 -29.48
N THR A 932 8.95 2.39 -30.44
CA THR A 932 9.02 3.85 -30.33
C THR A 932 7.72 4.42 -29.79
N THR A 933 6.58 3.91 -30.23
CA THR A 933 5.25 4.44 -29.90
C THR A 933 4.53 3.66 -28.80
N GLY A 934 4.85 2.38 -28.63
CA GLY A 934 4.14 1.44 -27.76
C GLY A 934 2.76 1.02 -28.28
N LEU A 935 2.40 1.39 -29.52
CA LEU A 935 1.18 0.94 -30.18
C LEU A 935 1.42 -0.41 -30.87
N PRO A 936 0.38 -1.27 -31.02
CA PRO A 936 0.49 -2.51 -31.78
C PRO A 936 1.03 -2.26 -33.19
N LEU A 937 1.67 -3.26 -33.78
CA LEU A 937 2.18 -3.15 -35.15
C LEU A 937 1.05 -2.90 -36.14
N ASP A 938 1.35 -2.02 -37.10
CA ASP A 938 0.57 -1.67 -38.28
C ASP A 938 1.58 -1.72 -39.44
N THR A 939 1.62 -2.86 -40.12
CA THR A 939 2.69 -3.21 -41.07
C THR A 939 2.59 -2.41 -42.36
N ASP A 940 1.38 -2.09 -42.82
CA ASP A 940 1.18 -1.35 -44.06
C ASP A 940 0.98 0.17 -43.85
N GLY A 941 0.83 0.60 -42.60
CA GLY A 941 0.82 1.99 -42.16
C GLY A 941 -0.51 2.69 -42.41
N ASP A 942 -1.61 1.94 -42.54
CA ASP A 942 -2.91 2.48 -42.92
C ASP A 942 -3.76 2.96 -41.74
N GLY A 943 -3.28 2.74 -40.51
CA GLY A 943 -3.91 3.12 -39.26
C GLY A 943 -4.72 2.00 -38.59
N ILE A 944 -4.81 0.82 -39.19
CA ILE A 944 -5.40 -0.38 -38.59
C ILE A 944 -4.26 -1.33 -38.19
N PHE A 945 -4.33 -1.90 -36.98
CA PHE A 945 -3.27 -2.76 -36.49
C PHE A 945 -3.37 -4.17 -37.08
N ASP A 946 -2.22 -4.82 -37.33
CA ASP A 946 -2.15 -6.16 -37.94
C ASP A 946 -3.08 -7.17 -37.23
N VAL A 947 -3.13 -7.12 -35.90
CA VAL A 947 -3.92 -8.04 -35.04
C VAL A 947 -5.43 -7.83 -35.13
N VAL A 948 -5.85 -6.66 -35.64
CA VAL A 948 -7.25 -6.31 -35.92
C VAL A 948 -7.61 -6.74 -37.34
N GLU A 949 -6.71 -6.51 -38.29
CA GLU A 949 -6.89 -6.87 -39.70
C GLU A 949 -6.94 -8.38 -39.92
N ASP A 950 -5.94 -9.10 -39.39
CA ASP A 950 -5.89 -10.55 -39.33
C ASP A 950 -6.45 -11.02 -37.97
N ARG A 951 -7.78 -10.97 -37.89
CA ARG A 951 -8.54 -11.22 -36.67
C ARG A 951 -8.38 -12.65 -36.16
N ASN A 952 -8.30 -13.63 -37.05
CA ASN A 952 -8.08 -15.02 -36.72
C ASN A 952 -6.64 -15.24 -36.22
N GLY A 953 -5.68 -14.43 -36.69
CA GLY A 953 -4.28 -14.42 -36.26
C GLY A 953 -3.43 -15.51 -36.90
N ASP A 954 -3.82 -16.00 -38.07
CA ASP A 954 -3.17 -17.08 -38.80
C ASP A 954 -2.03 -16.61 -39.71
N GLY A 955 -1.79 -15.30 -39.77
CA GLY A 955 -0.75 -14.62 -40.53
C GLY A 955 -0.88 -14.73 -42.05
N ALA A 956 -2.02 -15.21 -42.56
CA ALA A 956 -2.22 -15.37 -44.00
C ALA A 956 -2.27 -14.02 -44.71
N SER A 957 -1.59 -13.93 -45.86
CA SER A 957 -1.63 -12.73 -46.72
C SER A 957 -2.97 -12.56 -47.46
N THR A 958 -3.86 -13.55 -47.37
CA THR A 958 -5.19 -13.52 -47.96
C THR A 958 -6.19 -13.45 -46.82
N PRO A 959 -6.94 -12.35 -46.68
CA PRO A 959 -7.87 -12.17 -45.57
C PRO A 959 -8.96 -13.24 -45.54
N GLY A 960 -9.29 -13.74 -44.36
CA GLY A 960 -10.45 -14.56 -44.12
C GLY A 960 -11.76 -13.75 -44.15
N PRO A 961 -12.92 -14.41 -43.93
CA PRO A 961 -14.20 -13.71 -43.85
C PRO A 961 -14.23 -12.67 -42.73
N GLY A 962 -14.39 -11.39 -43.09
CA GLY A 962 -14.47 -10.28 -42.13
C GLY A 962 -13.12 -9.72 -41.67
N GLU A 963 -12.05 -10.03 -42.40
CA GLU A 963 -10.68 -9.55 -42.19
C GLU A 963 -10.23 -8.65 -43.35
N THR A 964 -9.21 -7.84 -43.11
CA THR A 964 -8.50 -7.02 -44.13
C THR A 964 -7.05 -7.49 -44.26
N ASN A 965 -6.35 -7.03 -45.29
CA ASN A 965 -5.00 -7.47 -45.56
C ASN A 965 -3.94 -6.60 -44.86
N TYR A 966 -3.37 -7.10 -43.77
CA TYR A 966 -2.32 -6.41 -42.99
C TYR A 966 -1.03 -6.07 -43.75
N LEU A 967 -0.87 -6.54 -44.99
CA LEU A 967 0.28 -6.23 -45.85
C LEU A 967 -0.05 -5.22 -46.95
N VAL A 968 -1.32 -4.82 -47.12
CA VAL A 968 -1.80 -4.02 -48.24
C VAL A 968 -2.84 -3.01 -47.79
N SER A 969 -2.40 -1.75 -47.68
CA SER A 969 -3.25 -0.63 -47.28
C SER A 969 -4.51 -0.54 -48.14
N GLU A 970 -5.67 -0.75 -47.51
CA GLU A 970 -6.97 -0.63 -48.17
C GLU A 970 -7.44 0.83 -48.29
N SER A 971 -6.86 1.73 -47.47
CA SER A 971 -7.14 3.17 -47.49
C SER A 971 -6.33 3.93 -48.56
N GLY A 972 -5.38 3.28 -49.23
CA GLY A 972 -4.49 3.90 -50.22
C GLY A 972 -3.46 4.85 -49.62
N GLN A 973 -3.33 4.90 -48.30
CA GLN A 973 -2.31 5.66 -47.58
C GLN A 973 -1.10 4.79 -47.24
N GLY A 974 -0.52 4.14 -48.25
CA GLY A 974 0.73 3.39 -48.07
C GLY A 974 1.94 4.31 -48.07
N GLY A 975 2.61 4.44 -46.92
CA GLY A 975 4.07 4.57 -46.81
C GLY A 975 4.84 5.50 -47.76
N SER A 976 4.37 6.71 -48.09
CA SER A 976 5.24 7.85 -48.45
C SER A 976 4.50 9.19 -48.49
N ALA A 977 4.93 10.11 -47.61
CA ALA A 977 4.60 11.55 -47.47
C ALA A 977 3.09 11.95 -47.38
N PRO A 978 2.71 12.81 -46.41
CA PRO A 978 1.33 13.29 -46.32
C PRO A 978 0.93 14.09 -47.56
N LEU A 979 -0.32 13.92 -48.01
CA LEU A 979 -0.95 14.79 -48.99
C LEU A 979 -1.01 16.23 -48.45
N LEU A 980 -0.06 17.08 -48.87
CA LEU A 980 -0.07 18.51 -48.61
C LEU A 980 -1.09 19.19 -49.53
N VAL A 981 -2.30 19.42 -49.01
CA VAL A 981 -3.30 20.28 -49.68
C VAL A 981 -2.99 21.74 -49.32
N TYR A 982 -2.40 22.47 -50.26
CA TYR A 982 -2.29 23.93 -50.15
C TYR A 982 -3.62 24.57 -50.50
N THR A 983 -4.35 25.03 -49.50
CA THR A 983 -5.46 25.98 -49.72
C THR A 983 -4.87 27.38 -49.82
N LEU A 984 -4.97 28.02 -50.99
CA LEU A 984 -4.69 29.45 -51.11
C LEU A 984 -5.69 30.22 -50.25
N LEU A 985 -5.20 30.86 -49.18
CA LEU A 985 -5.97 31.87 -48.45
C LEU A 985 -6.33 33.01 -49.41
N LYS A 986 -7.63 33.27 -49.56
CA LYS A 986 -8.16 34.54 -50.03
C LYS A 986 -8.67 35.34 -48.84
#